data_AF-A0A1A8I2H2-F1
#
_entry.id   AF-A0A1A8I2H2-F1
#
_cell.length_a   1.000
_cell.length_b   1.000
_cell.length_c   1.000
_cell.angle_alpha   90.00
_cell.angle_beta   90.00
_cell.angle_gamma   90.00
#
_symmetry.space_group_name_H-M   'P 1'
#
loop_
_entity.id
_entity.type
_entity.pdbx_description
1 polymer ?
#
loop_
_entity_poly.entity_id
_entity_poly.type
_entity_poly.pdbx_seq_one_letter_code
_entity_poly.pdbx_strand_id
1 'polypeptide(L)'
;LSIRKHLCSVCSRLVCVSCRMQTFDASLCGVSVSPEALQRFFTHSLTQTLTHNPQLTVSDAVALQSEWTFAKAGHSLTSLFRKLAVIFSVEQLLSHLQQVLETHEVNWKHVLCFLSTLLVYYQSSQSSVKELLSRLLNSAFEGYDLESMITAFLLARQGALEGSAIFPSYSDWFKMSFGGSSSYQSNSKKSLVFLLKFLSDLVPFEPPQYLKIHILHPPYVPAKHRSLLMEYVSLAKTRLADLKESVEEMGLYEDVSGGSAELTTTLPQSQSAQDVEKAVSLFESTGRISATVMEASIFRRPYFLTRFLPALLKARVLPVKPDARMSFIEALKKADKIPSAQYSSYVESCQRQRQQNKRAERPSTNDDPLDILKIQLQEFTEVVVGGNDGEISAQLSRISHTLSVIFPGCPDEPTGRTLVTLDTNALVLNELHEKVVNGILQNFCQCLLIASRSNPPDKQSFWASRFIGVLLGNTQLLSKLLHRLWDLFHNQGSSLSAAHVLGLAVFMVHLHAATSHSPLVQLEPPVYPQPVSPAEALSSAVLCNTRSNMLFSARLCVAAVCYGIHKGGSLPLQQQQQYVPSSLFKKLLYLVPRLLPESRRTSADPEEEGPCRLWSSVTDENHTWRKTALHLWRHAAFQQLKQISQYQLCFSEWLDKELSVRRSEDILSDSERQEHQQWVCLELYLTLPEEQGGCGGDMRRLCSHLLNAVLDQHLSLNLEQTGADTCSPDILSRLQEFVYEMEVTSLPGGRGHSSDLWDFLFETLSQRCSHSRTSASVGISTELSLHTWNRVLLALPAVLLFKVKAEGGKTTLDCSKLIEHVNEHQRNVCFPASVLPCCVTGHFLKGLLCASVRCGRPAEEVNRCWSQMSGCCPLLVVSAAHWWQQLSSPLFSLWGRLRDGEPPPEQLQLLTDGQRWACSVCSVEKGQEMQMPSAAALQLAAGLHRARQAGEVTGRSVGAALTSLQPEKSAKLQQVLVFLLFLCVRDYLCALTYAQEENLKKAKDVCTELLTVLQNSSDWLLVFKTNEQSPYRAVTLMQSDERARLMPWAFCSLLLNQSVRLLQKLVCCPGFLHTAIACYVCALQLFLGGDAPEEQLESPEMLSHTKKFLLGVISQASPSVLSSNQLRQLESLCADLDPELAAALSVTLDPHSLSPEMDFL
;
A
#
# COMPACT_ATOMS: atom_id res chain seq x y z
N LEU A 1 -8.09 56.49 -38.05
CA LEU A 1 -9.56 56.69 -38.14
C LEU A 1 -10.29 55.88 -39.24
N SER A 2 -9.60 55.27 -40.23
CA SER A 2 -10.26 54.46 -41.27
C SER A 2 -10.59 53.00 -40.87
N ILE A 3 -9.97 52.48 -39.80
CA ILE A 3 -10.17 51.08 -39.34
C ILE A 3 -11.47 50.92 -38.52
N ARG A 4 -12.09 52.01 -38.07
CA ARG A 4 -13.29 51.97 -37.22
C ARG A 4 -14.60 51.65 -37.97
N LYS A 5 -14.64 51.76 -39.31
CA LYS A 5 -15.88 51.64 -40.09
C LYS A 5 -16.11 50.30 -40.81
N HIS A 6 -15.13 49.40 -40.86
CA HIS A 6 -15.28 48.10 -41.53
C HIS A 6 -15.60 46.92 -40.61
N LEU A 7 -15.64 47.12 -39.29
CA LEU A 7 -15.91 46.07 -38.30
C LEU A 7 -17.36 46.05 -37.78
N CYS A 8 -18.27 46.83 -38.37
CA CYS A 8 -19.63 47.02 -37.85
C CYS A 8 -20.73 46.26 -38.60
N SER A 9 -20.39 45.37 -39.53
CA SER A 9 -21.38 44.57 -40.25
C SER A 9 -20.85 43.16 -40.45
N VAL A 10 -21.64 42.16 -40.04
CA VAL A 10 -21.40 40.69 -40.16
C VAL A 10 -20.51 40.08 -39.06
N CYS A 11 -21.15 39.44 -38.05
CA CYS A 11 -20.89 38.04 -37.65
C CYS A 11 -21.51 37.67 -36.28
N SER A 12 -22.10 36.48 -36.26
CA SER A 12 -22.72 35.77 -35.15
C SER A 12 -21.80 35.56 -33.93
N ARG A 13 -22.40 35.56 -32.74
CA ARG A 13 -21.82 35.71 -31.39
C ARG A 13 -20.76 34.68 -30.92
N LEU A 14 -20.32 33.72 -31.73
CA LEU A 14 -19.28 32.74 -31.34
C LEU A 14 -17.89 32.98 -31.97
N VAL A 15 -17.80 33.55 -33.18
CA VAL A 15 -16.51 33.75 -33.88
C VAL A 15 -15.71 34.92 -33.27
N CYS A 16 -16.38 35.88 -32.64
CA CYS A 16 -15.75 37.08 -32.08
C CYS A 16 -14.86 36.82 -30.84
N VAL A 17 -15.14 35.76 -30.07
CA VAL A 17 -14.33 35.40 -28.89
C VAL A 17 -12.99 34.78 -29.32
N SER A 18 -13.00 33.89 -30.31
CA SER A 18 -11.78 33.25 -30.82
C SER A 18 -10.82 34.26 -31.45
N CYS A 19 -11.32 35.24 -32.22
CA CYS A 19 -10.50 36.33 -32.76
C CYS A 19 -9.91 37.25 -31.66
N ARG A 20 -10.66 37.54 -30.59
CA ARG A 20 -10.16 38.33 -29.44
C ARG A 20 -9.15 37.57 -28.57
N MET A 21 -9.14 36.24 -28.59
CA MET A 21 -8.14 35.45 -27.86
C MET A 21 -6.81 35.31 -28.62
N GLN A 22 -6.81 35.51 -29.94
CA GLN A 22 -5.58 35.56 -30.73
C GLN A 22 -4.79 36.85 -30.48
N THR A 23 -5.44 37.96 -30.14
CA THR A 23 -4.74 39.24 -29.83
C THR A 23 -3.91 39.23 -28.54
N PHE A 24 -4.06 38.23 -27.68
CA PHE A 24 -3.28 38.05 -26.45
C PHE A 24 -2.14 37.03 -26.59
N ASP A 25 -1.82 36.62 -27.82
CA ASP A 25 -0.69 35.73 -28.07
C ASP A 25 0.63 36.54 -28.14
N ALA A 26 1.46 36.43 -27.10
CA ALA A 26 2.73 37.12 -27.02
C ALA A 26 3.68 36.78 -28.19
N SER A 27 3.49 35.61 -28.83
CA SER A 27 4.27 35.19 -30.00
C SER A 27 3.98 36.02 -31.27
N LEU A 28 2.83 36.70 -31.33
CA LEU A 28 2.44 37.58 -32.46
C LEU A 28 3.04 39.00 -32.34
N CYS A 29 3.55 39.37 -31.17
CA CYS A 29 4.23 40.65 -30.91
C CYS A 29 5.76 40.53 -31.08
N GLY A 30 6.22 39.99 -32.21
CA GLY A 30 7.65 39.87 -32.50
C GLY A 30 8.33 41.23 -32.75
N VAL A 31 9.47 41.47 -32.06
CA VAL A 31 10.54 42.48 -32.27
C VAL A 31 10.15 43.98 -32.35
N SER A 32 8.90 44.36 -32.57
CA SER A 32 8.48 45.74 -32.83
C SER A 32 7.85 46.50 -31.66
N VAL A 33 7.76 45.91 -30.45
CA VAL A 33 7.15 46.53 -29.26
C VAL A 33 8.11 46.40 -28.07
N SER A 34 8.32 47.48 -27.30
CA SER A 34 9.19 47.43 -26.11
C SER A 34 8.58 46.55 -25.01
N PRO A 35 9.40 45.82 -24.22
CA PRO A 35 8.91 44.95 -23.14
C PRO A 35 8.10 45.72 -22.09
N GLU A 36 8.45 46.99 -21.85
CA GLU A 36 7.73 47.89 -20.95
C GLU A 36 6.33 48.27 -21.46
N ALA A 37 6.16 48.42 -22.78
CA ALA A 37 4.85 48.70 -23.36
C ALA A 37 3.95 47.46 -23.33
N LEU A 38 4.52 46.27 -23.56
CA LEU A 38 3.81 44.98 -23.40
C LEU A 38 3.39 44.78 -21.95
N GLN A 39 4.29 44.96 -20.99
CA GLN A 39 3.96 44.82 -19.57
C GLN A 39 2.81 45.76 -19.17
N ARG A 40 2.86 47.05 -19.58
CA ARG A 40 1.76 48.00 -19.33
C ARG A 40 0.44 47.57 -19.98
N PHE A 41 0.46 47.05 -21.20
CA PHE A 41 -0.74 46.56 -21.90
C PHE A 41 -1.36 45.36 -21.19
N PHE A 42 -0.56 44.38 -20.78
CA PHE A 42 -1.03 43.19 -20.08
C PHE A 42 -1.49 43.52 -18.65
N THR A 43 -0.83 44.45 -17.95
CA THR A 43 -1.26 44.96 -16.65
C THR A 43 -2.64 45.63 -16.77
N HIS A 44 -2.81 46.51 -17.77
CA HIS A 44 -4.09 47.16 -18.03
C HIS A 44 -5.19 46.17 -18.39
N SER A 45 -4.87 45.17 -19.22
CA SER A 45 -5.82 44.13 -19.66
C SER A 45 -6.24 43.21 -18.51
N LEU A 46 -5.30 42.86 -17.62
CA LEU A 46 -5.59 42.09 -16.42
C LEU A 46 -6.49 42.89 -15.46
N THR A 47 -6.18 44.17 -15.21
CA THR A 47 -7.03 45.04 -14.38
C THR A 47 -8.44 45.17 -14.97
N GLN A 48 -8.58 45.38 -16.27
CA GLN A 48 -9.90 45.46 -16.93
C GLN A 48 -10.67 44.15 -16.83
N THR A 49 -9.99 43.01 -16.92
CA THR A 49 -10.62 41.69 -16.82
C THR A 49 -11.12 41.43 -15.40
N LEU A 50 -10.31 41.78 -14.39
CA LEU A 50 -10.67 41.61 -12.98
C LEU A 50 -11.75 42.58 -12.50
N THR A 51 -11.88 43.75 -13.13
CA THR A 51 -12.87 44.79 -12.78
C THR A 51 -14.10 44.82 -13.72
N HIS A 52 -14.23 43.85 -14.63
CA HIS A 52 -15.31 43.83 -15.61
C HIS A 52 -16.67 43.46 -14.97
N ASN A 53 -17.65 44.37 -15.02
CA ASN A 53 -19.02 44.17 -14.50
C ASN A 53 -19.07 43.60 -13.07
N PRO A 54 -18.66 44.37 -12.04
CA PRO A 54 -18.73 43.94 -10.64
C PRO A 54 -20.20 43.99 -10.16
N GLN A 55 -20.99 42.98 -10.51
CA GLN A 55 -22.42 42.89 -10.17
C GLN A 55 -22.69 42.04 -8.91
N LEU A 56 -21.71 41.25 -8.46
CA LEU A 56 -21.86 40.30 -7.37
C LEU A 56 -21.31 40.87 -6.07
N THR A 57 -22.11 40.80 -5.01
CA THR A 57 -21.68 41.23 -3.67
C THR A 57 -20.71 40.22 -3.05
N VAL A 58 -20.00 40.63 -2.00
CA VAL A 58 -19.13 39.73 -1.22
C VAL A 58 -19.91 38.54 -0.66
N SER A 59 -21.15 38.75 -0.19
CA SER A 59 -22.03 37.68 0.30
C SER A 59 -22.37 36.66 -0.79
N ASP A 60 -22.61 37.12 -2.02
CA ASP A 60 -22.86 36.24 -3.17
C ASP A 60 -21.60 35.44 -3.52
N ALA A 61 -20.42 36.06 -3.37
CA ALA A 61 -19.14 35.38 -3.58
C ALA A 61 -18.92 34.24 -2.59
N VAL A 62 -19.24 34.43 -1.31
CA VAL A 62 -19.14 33.37 -0.28
C VAL A 62 -20.05 32.19 -0.60
N ALA A 63 -21.28 32.45 -1.05
CA ALA A 63 -22.26 31.41 -1.33
C ALA A 63 -21.99 30.64 -2.63
N LEU A 64 -21.45 31.30 -3.67
CA LEU A 64 -21.26 30.74 -5.01
C LEU A 64 -19.81 30.28 -5.28
N GLN A 65 -18.93 30.33 -4.29
CA GLN A 65 -17.51 30.01 -4.44
C GLN A 65 -17.24 28.61 -5.02
N SER A 66 -18.03 27.61 -4.60
CA SER A 66 -17.94 26.23 -5.09
C SER A 66 -18.22 26.08 -6.59
N GLU A 67 -18.88 27.07 -7.21
CA GLU A 67 -19.24 27.08 -8.63
C GLU A 67 -18.18 27.77 -9.50
N TRP A 68 -17.15 28.38 -8.90
CA TRP A 68 -16.12 29.17 -9.58
C TRP A 68 -14.71 28.55 -9.49
N THR A 69 -14.64 27.23 -9.26
CA THR A 69 -13.39 26.46 -9.26
C THR A 69 -12.80 26.31 -10.67
N PHE A 70 -11.54 25.91 -10.77
CA PHE A 70 -10.89 25.68 -12.07
C PHE A 70 -11.65 24.67 -12.94
N ALA A 71 -12.16 23.59 -12.33
CA ALA A 71 -12.90 22.53 -13.02
C ALA A 71 -14.25 22.99 -13.58
N LYS A 72 -14.94 23.89 -12.87
CA LYS A 72 -16.26 24.42 -13.27
C LYS A 72 -16.15 25.69 -14.13
N ALA A 73 -14.98 26.32 -14.20
CA ALA A 73 -14.74 27.50 -15.03
C ALA A 73 -14.70 27.16 -16.53
N GLY A 74 -15.38 27.97 -17.36
CA GLY A 74 -15.40 27.77 -18.80
C GLY A 74 -14.01 27.91 -19.46
N HIS A 75 -13.68 27.04 -20.41
CA HIS A 75 -12.38 26.97 -21.08
C HIS A 75 -11.87 28.30 -21.68
N SER A 76 -12.78 29.16 -22.13
CA SER A 76 -12.41 30.48 -22.68
C SER A 76 -11.86 31.44 -21.62
N LEU A 77 -12.36 31.35 -20.38
CA LEU A 77 -11.94 32.22 -19.28
C LEU A 77 -10.59 31.76 -18.71
N THR A 78 -10.40 30.45 -18.51
CA THR A 78 -9.13 29.88 -18.05
C THR A 78 -8.01 30.08 -19.08
N SER A 79 -8.31 29.94 -20.37
CA SER A 79 -7.36 30.22 -21.45
C SER A 79 -7.00 31.73 -21.54
N LEU A 80 -7.95 32.63 -21.27
CA LEU A 80 -7.66 34.08 -21.18
C LEU A 80 -6.71 34.39 -20.03
N PHE A 81 -6.99 33.88 -18.83
CA PHE A 81 -6.14 34.09 -17.66
C PHE A 81 -4.74 33.51 -17.82
N ARG A 82 -4.62 32.32 -18.42
CA ARG A 82 -3.32 31.75 -18.76
C ARG A 82 -2.52 32.68 -19.68
N LYS A 83 -3.13 33.20 -20.74
CA LYS A 83 -2.47 34.11 -21.69
C LYS A 83 -2.08 35.44 -21.06
N LEU A 84 -2.91 35.99 -20.16
CA LEU A 84 -2.61 37.22 -19.44
C LEU A 84 -1.48 37.06 -18.41
N ALA A 85 -1.30 35.86 -17.86
CA ALA A 85 -0.29 35.57 -16.84
C ALA A 85 1.13 35.34 -17.39
N VAL A 86 1.29 34.97 -18.67
CA VAL A 86 2.57 34.51 -19.27
C VAL A 86 3.73 35.53 -19.16
N ILE A 87 3.45 36.83 -19.10
CA ILE A 87 4.48 37.89 -19.14
C ILE A 87 4.98 38.28 -17.74
N PHE A 88 4.32 37.82 -16.68
CA PHE A 88 4.62 38.22 -15.30
C PHE A 88 5.19 37.05 -14.49
N SER A 89 6.01 37.35 -13.48
CA SER A 89 6.27 36.37 -12.43
C SER A 89 5.03 36.22 -11.52
N VAL A 90 4.92 35.09 -10.84
CA VAL A 90 3.80 34.82 -9.91
C VAL A 90 3.72 35.89 -8.80
N GLU A 91 4.88 36.35 -8.31
CA GLU A 91 4.96 37.44 -7.32
C GLU A 91 4.41 38.76 -7.87
N GLN A 92 4.74 39.11 -9.12
CA GLN A 92 4.23 40.31 -9.79
C GLN A 92 2.72 40.23 -10.03
N LEU A 93 2.19 39.05 -10.36
CA LEU A 93 0.75 38.83 -10.54
C LEU A 93 -0.01 38.99 -9.22
N LEU A 94 0.51 38.44 -8.13
CA LEU A 94 -0.12 38.54 -6.82
C LEU A 94 0.01 39.93 -6.21
N SER A 95 1.13 40.63 -6.41
CA SER A 95 1.27 42.04 -6.01
C SER A 95 0.32 42.94 -6.79
N HIS A 96 0.14 42.69 -8.09
CA HIS A 96 -0.80 43.44 -8.91
C HIS A 96 -2.26 43.11 -8.56
N LEU A 97 -2.57 41.83 -8.28
CA LEU A 97 -3.89 41.41 -7.82
C LEU A 97 -4.25 42.09 -6.50
N GLN A 98 -3.30 42.15 -5.55
CA GLN A 98 -3.47 42.87 -4.29
C GLN A 98 -3.74 44.36 -4.54
N GLN A 99 -2.94 45.02 -5.39
CA GLN A 99 -3.15 46.42 -5.73
C GLN A 99 -4.55 46.66 -6.34
N VAL A 100 -5.04 45.76 -7.21
CA VAL A 100 -6.37 45.87 -7.80
C VAL A 100 -7.47 45.69 -6.75
N LEU A 101 -7.31 44.76 -5.81
CA LEU A 101 -8.25 44.54 -4.71
C LEU A 101 -8.33 45.75 -3.75
N GLU A 102 -7.23 46.48 -3.56
CA GLU A 102 -7.16 47.67 -2.70
C GLU A 102 -7.66 48.95 -3.39
N THR A 103 -7.63 49.02 -4.72
CA THR A 103 -7.86 50.29 -5.47
C THR A 103 -9.12 50.33 -6.33
N HIS A 104 -9.74 49.18 -6.60
CA HIS A 104 -10.87 49.07 -7.53
C HIS A 104 -11.98 48.14 -7.00
N GLU A 105 -13.22 48.39 -7.43
CA GLU A 105 -14.31 47.44 -7.26
C GLU A 105 -14.10 46.24 -8.19
N VAL A 106 -13.96 45.05 -7.61
CA VAL A 106 -13.59 43.83 -8.34
C VAL A 106 -14.78 42.95 -8.68
N ASN A 107 -14.67 42.23 -9.78
CA ASN A 107 -15.55 41.11 -10.08
C ASN A 107 -15.03 39.85 -9.36
N TRP A 108 -15.65 39.50 -8.24
CA TRP A 108 -15.25 38.36 -7.41
C TRP A 108 -15.17 37.04 -8.16
N LYS A 109 -16.06 36.79 -9.13
CA LYS A 109 -15.97 35.59 -9.98
C LYS A 109 -14.69 35.56 -10.80
N HIS A 110 -14.28 36.68 -11.38
CA HIS A 110 -13.05 36.75 -12.17
C HIS A 110 -11.80 36.66 -11.29
N VAL A 111 -11.81 37.32 -10.13
CA VAL A 111 -10.72 37.24 -9.14
C VAL A 111 -10.50 35.80 -8.65
N LEU A 112 -11.58 35.11 -8.27
CA LEU A 112 -11.51 33.75 -7.72
C LEU A 112 -11.13 32.72 -8.80
N CYS A 113 -11.72 32.81 -10.01
CA CYS A 113 -11.30 31.99 -11.15
C CYS A 113 -9.84 32.25 -11.58
N PHE A 114 -9.37 33.50 -11.47
CA PHE A 114 -7.98 33.85 -11.76
C PHE A 114 -7.03 33.22 -10.73
N LEU A 115 -7.34 33.32 -9.43
CA LEU A 115 -6.57 32.65 -8.37
C LEU A 115 -6.51 31.13 -8.56
N SER A 116 -7.65 30.48 -8.82
CA SER A 116 -7.71 29.05 -9.14
C SER A 116 -6.84 28.68 -10.34
N THR A 117 -6.87 29.50 -11.40
CA THR A 117 -6.02 29.28 -12.58
C THR A 117 -4.53 29.41 -12.24
N LEU A 118 -4.15 30.35 -11.38
CA LEU A 118 -2.76 30.51 -10.95
C LEU A 118 -2.29 29.33 -10.09
N LEU A 119 -3.12 28.87 -9.13
CA LEU A 119 -2.82 27.75 -8.24
C LEU A 119 -2.64 26.43 -9.00
N VAL A 120 -3.49 26.17 -10.01
CA VAL A 120 -3.43 24.92 -10.80
C VAL A 120 -2.26 24.91 -11.80
N TYR A 121 -1.97 26.04 -12.47
CA TYR A 121 -0.93 26.09 -13.50
C TYR A 121 0.49 26.36 -12.98
N TYR A 122 0.64 27.01 -11.82
CA TYR A 122 1.95 27.39 -11.28
C TYR A 122 2.12 26.89 -9.85
N GLN A 123 2.87 25.79 -9.67
CA GLN A 123 3.09 25.17 -8.35
C GLN A 123 3.80 26.10 -7.35
N SER A 124 4.60 27.06 -7.83
CA SER A 124 5.26 28.10 -7.01
C SER A 124 4.30 29.16 -6.45
N SER A 125 3.02 29.17 -6.87
CA SER A 125 2.04 30.16 -6.37
C SER A 125 1.53 29.86 -4.97
N GLN A 126 1.62 28.61 -4.50
CA GLN A 126 1.12 28.22 -3.18
C GLN A 126 1.83 28.97 -2.04
N SER A 127 3.16 29.10 -2.09
CA SER A 127 3.94 29.82 -1.08
C SER A 127 3.65 31.32 -1.10
N SER A 128 3.57 31.93 -2.29
CA SER A 128 3.29 33.35 -2.44
C SER A 128 1.85 33.73 -2.05
N VAL A 129 0.87 32.83 -2.26
CA VAL A 129 -0.50 33.02 -1.77
C VAL A 129 -0.56 32.91 -0.25
N LYS A 130 0.16 31.97 0.38
CA LYS A 130 0.27 31.89 1.84
C LYS A 130 0.87 33.16 2.44
N GLU A 131 1.92 33.69 1.80
CA GLU A 131 2.52 34.96 2.21
C GLU A 131 1.54 36.13 2.07
N LEU A 132 0.82 36.23 0.95
CA LEU A 132 -0.24 37.23 0.76
C LEU A 132 -1.33 37.13 1.84
N LEU A 133 -1.81 35.92 2.15
CA LEU A 133 -2.79 35.70 3.22
C LEU A 133 -2.26 36.15 4.59
N SER A 134 -0.99 35.87 4.90
CA SER A 134 -0.38 36.32 6.16
C SER A 134 -0.28 37.85 6.23
N ARG A 135 0.04 38.53 5.12
CA ARG A 135 0.08 40.00 5.03
C ARG A 135 -1.31 40.61 5.19
N LEU A 136 -2.34 40.04 4.55
CA LEU A 136 -3.74 40.47 4.68
C LEU A 136 -4.30 40.27 6.09
N LEU A 137 -3.95 39.16 6.76
CA LEU A 137 -4.36 38.93 8.15
C LEU A 137 -3.63 39.91 9.09
N ASN A 138 -2.34 40.16 8.89
CA ASN A 138 -1.61 41.18 9.65
C ASN A 138 -2.24 42.57 9.49
N SER A 139 -2.52 43.01 8.25
CA SER A 139 -3.17 44.31 8.01
C SER A 139 -4.58 44.37 8.61
N ALA A 140 -5.35 43.29 8.51
CA ALA A 140 -6.69 43.21 9.08
C ALA A 140 -6.69 43.37 10.61
N PHE A 141 -5.76 42.73 11.32
CA PHE A 141 -5.71 42.78 12.79
C PHE A 141 -4.99 44.02 13.34
N GLU A 142 -4.01 44.58 12.63
CA GLU A 142 -3.36 45.85 13.00
C GLU A 142 -4.29 47.05 12.77
N GLY A 143 -4.98 47.08 11.63
CA GLY A 143 -5.86 48.18 11.22
C GLY A 143 -7.33 48.01 11.60
N TYR A 144 -7.76 46.83 12.07
CA TYR A 144 -9.19 46.43 12.16
C TYR A 144 -9.92 46.59 10.82
N ASP A 145 -9.21 46.32 9.73
CA ASP A 145 -9.72 46.46 8.36
C ASP A 145 -10.55 45.22 7.97
N LEU A 146 -11.83 45.46 7.71
CA LEU A 146 -12.79 44.43 7.33
C LEU A 146 -12.54 43.94 5.89
N GLU A 147 -12.06 44.79 5.00
CA GLU A 147 -11.86 44.45 3.58
C GLU A 147 -10.67 43.49 3.39
N SER A 148 -9.57 43.73 4.09
CA SER A 148 -8.45 42.78 4.18
C SER A 148 -8.88 41.43 4.78
N MET A 149 -9.74 41.44 5.81
CA MET A 149 -10.27 40.20 6.43
C MET A 149 -11.14 39.39 5.46
N ILE A 150 -12.08 40.05 4.78
CA ILE A 150 -12.94 39.43 3.76
C ILE A 150 -12.09 38.80 2.66
N THR A 151 -11.12 39.56 2.14
CA THR A 151 -10.26 39.13 1.05
C THR A 151 -9.42 37.91 1.47
N ALA A 152 -8.86 37.89 2.68
CA ALA A 152 -8.11 36.75 3.19
C ALA A 152 -8.96 35.47 3.26
N PHE A 153 -10.19 35.54 3.79
CA PHE A 153 -11.08 34.38 3.89
C PHE A 153 -11.53 33.88 2.51
N LEU A 154 -11.85 34.78 1.58
CA LEU A 154 -12.26 34.39 0.23
C LEU A 154 -11.13 33.68 -0.53
N LEU A 155 -9.91 34.22 -0.50
CA LEU A 155 -8.76 33.62 -1.21
C LEU A 155 -8.33 32.28 -0.58
N ALA A 156 -8.35 32.17 0.76
CA ALA A 156 -8.00 30.92 1.45
C ALA A 156 -8.99 29.79 1.15
N ARG A 157 -10.29 30.10 1.11
CA ARG A 157 -11.33 29.13 0.74
C ARG A 157 -11.21 28.70 -0.71
N GLN A 158 -10.99 29.65 -1.60
CA GLN A 158 -10.85 29.35 -3.02
C GLN A 158 -9.66 28.43 -3.28
N GLY A 159 -8.53 28.63 -2.59
CA GLY A 159 -7.41 27.70 -2.65
C GLY A 159 -7.78 26.30 -2.15
N ALA A 160 -8.45 26.21 -1.00
CA ALA A 160 -8.86 24.94 -0.42
C ALA A 160 -9.82 24.13 -1.31
N LEU A 161 -10.64 24.79 -2.14
CA LEU A 161 -11.57 24.15 -3.07
C LEU A 161 -10.88 23.44 -4.26
N GLU A 162 -9.63 23.78 -4.59
CA GLU A 162 -8.88 23.14 -5.67
C GLU A 162 -8.21 21.81 -5.25
N GLY A 163 -8.25 21.46 -3.96
CA GLY A 163 -7.79 20.18 -3.41
C GLY A 163 -6.45 20.24 -2.66
N SER A 164 -6.26 19.28 -1.74
CA SER A 164 -5.13 19.24 -0.78
C SER A 164 -3.74 19.11 -1.44
N ALA A 165 -3.69 18.58 -2.66
CA ALA A 165 -2.47 18.51 -3.46
C ALA A 165 -1.99 19.90 -3.95
N ILE A 166 -2.88 20.89 -4.01
CA ILE A 166 -2.63 22.22 -4.59
C ILE A 166 -2.54 23.28 -3.48
N PHE A 167 -3.45 23.27 -2.50
CA PHE A 167 -3.47 24.19 -1.36
C PHE A 167 -3.93 23.45 -0.10
N PRO A 168 -3.48 23.82 1.12
CA PRO A 168 -3.95 23.19 2.34
C PRO A 168 -5.48 23.23 2.48
N SER A 169 -6.06 22.24 3.14
CA SER A 169 -7.49 22.24 3.40
C SER A 169 -7.88 23.49 4.20
N TYR A 170 -9.15 23.92 4.08
CA TYR A 170 -9.64 25.07 4.85
C TYR A 170 -9.51 24.81 6.37
N SER A 171 -9.72 23.57 6.81
CA SER A 171 -9.55 23.16 8.20
C SER A 171 -8.11 23.37 8.69
N ASP A 172 -7.13 22.90 7.91
CA ASP A 172 -5.71 23.04 8.25
C ASP A 172 -5.27 24.50 8.25
N TRP A 173 -5.67 25.27 7.23
CA TRP A 173 -5.38 26.70 7.18
C TRP A 173 -6.00 27.46 8.35
N PHE A 174 -7.28 27.20 8.66
CA PHE A 174 -7.99 27.86 9.75
C PHE A 174 -7.38 27.51 11.12
N LYS A 175 -7.04 26.23 11.34
CA LYS A 175 -6.38 25.75 12.56
C LYS A 175 -4.97 26.35 12.72
N MET A 176 -4.20 26.42 11.65
CA MET A 176 -2.86 27.04 11.69
C MET A 176 -2.94 28.55 11.94
N SER A 177 -3.94 29.23 11.39
CA SER A 177 -4.09 30.69 11.51
C SER A 177 -4.68 31.14 12.84
N PHE A 178 -5.61 30.37 13.41
CA PHE A 178 -6.39 30.78 14.58
C PHE A 178 -6.35 29.80 15.77
N GLY A 179 -5.78 28.59 15.63
CA GLY A 179 -5.84 27.54 16.66
C GLY A 179 -4.73 27.58 17.73
N GLY A 180 -3.69 28.39 17.56
CA GLY A 180 -2.56 28.50 18.48
C GLY A 180 -2.67 29.66 19.48
N SER A 181 -1.89 29.63 20.56
CA SER A 181 -1.82 30.72 21.54
C SER A 181 -1.11 31.98 21.01
N SER A 182 -0.34 31.86 19.94
CA SER A 182 0.38 32.94 19.24
C SER A 182 -0.38 33.52 18.03
N SER A 183 -1.66 33.19 17.88
CA SER A 183 -2.52 33.63 16.77
C SER A 183 -2.90 35.12 16.83
N TYR A 184 -3.28 35.72 15.70
CA TYR A 184 -3.57 37.16 15.59
C TYR A 184 -4.60 37.71 16.58
N GLN A 185 -5.58 36.90 16.99
CA GLN A 185 -6.66 37.27 17.90
C GLN A 185 -6.31 37.11 19.38
N SER A 186 -5.22 36.42 19.74
CA SER A 186 -4.85 36.19 21.14
C SER A 186 -4.18 37.41 21.80
N ASN A 187 -3.73 38.37 20.99
CA ASN A 187 -3.01 39.57 21.43
C ASN A 187 -3.87 40.57 22.23
N SER A 188 -5.19 40.64 21.98
CA SER A 188 -6.08 41.54 22.73
C SER A 188 -7.56 41.11 22.70
N LYS A 189 -8.34 41.53 23.71
CA LYS A 189 -9.79 41.35 23.73
C LYS A 189 -10.47 42.00 22.51
N LYS A 190 -9.94 43.14 22.04
CA LYS A 190 -10.47 43.87 20.88
C LYS A 190 -10.30 43.07 19.58
N SER A 191 -9.14 42.43 19.39
CA SER A 191 -8.85 41.54 18.26
C SER A 191 -9.73 40.30 18.25
N LEU A 192 -9.97 39.70 19.43
CA LEU A 192 -10.90 38.57 19.57
C LEU A 192 -12.35 38.94 19.22
N VAL A 193 -12.83 40.08 19.72
CA VAL A 193 -14.19 40.56 19.42
C VAL A 193 -14.33 40.87 17.92
N PHE A 194 -13.29 41.44 17.29
CA PHE A 194 -13.28 41.69 15.86
C PHE A 194 -13.43 40.41 15.03
N LEU A 195 -12.64 39.36 15.33
CA LEU A 195 -12.75 38.06 14.63
C LEU A 195 -14.11 37.40 14.86
N LEU A 196 -14.58 37.31 16.09
CA LEU A 196 -15.85 36.64 16.41
C LEU A 196 -17.06 37.40 15.83
N LYS A 197 -17.00 38.73 15.79
CA LYS A 197 -18.03 39.54 15.12
C LYS A 197 -18.04 39.26 13.62
N PHE A 198 -16.88 39.27 12.96
CA PHE A 198 -16.75 38.92 11.55
C PHE A 198 -17.31 37.52 11.25
N LEU A 199 -16.91 36.49 12.01
CA LEU A 199 -17.41 35.13 11.82
C LEU A 199 -18.92 35.03 12.06
N SER A 200 -19.46 35.78 13.02
CA SER A 200 -20.91 35.82 13.31
C SER A 200 -21.70 36.47 12.17
N ASP A 201 -21.19 37.57 11.61
CA ASP A 201 -21.81 38.27 10.48
C ASP A 201 -21.81 37.42 9.20
N LEU A 202 -20.88 36.46 9.08
CA LEU A 202 -20.75 35.55 7.94
C LEU A 202 -21.70 34.34 8.00
N VAL A 203 -22.14 33.92 9.19
CA VAL A 203 -22.98 32.72 9.41
C VAL A 203 -24.21 32.59 8.47
N PRO A 204 -24.97 33.66 8.16
CA PRO A 204 -26.14 33.55 7.29
C PRO A 204 -25.80 33.04 5.88
N PHE A 205 -24.60 33.37 5.40
CA PHE A 205 -24.12 33.12 4.04
C PHE A 205 -23.18 31.92 3.95
N GLU A 206 -22.77 31.34 5.09
CA GLU A 206 -21.85 30.21 5.14
C GLU A 206 -22.46 28.90 4.66
N PRO A 207 -21.77 28.18 3.74
CA PRO A 207 -22.03 26.77 3.51
C PRO A 207 -21.86 25.91 4.78
N PRO A 208 -22.67 24.83 4.94
CA PRO A 208 -22.63 23.97 6.13
C PRO A 208 -21.25 23.39 6.47
N GLN A 209 -20.46 23.06 5.46
CA GLN A 209 -19.11 22.49 5.61
C GLN A 209 -18.16 23.38 6.41
N TYR A 210 -18.23 24.70 6.25
CA TYR A 210 -17.35 25.63 6.95
C TYR A 210 -17.82 25.92 8.38
N LEU A 211 -19.14 25.95 8.62
CA LEU A 211 -19.70 26.03 9.96
C LEU A 211 -19.33 24.80 10.81
N LYS A 212 -19.36 23.59 10.21
CA LYS A 212 -18.91 22.36 10.87
C LYS A 212 -17.44 22.46 11.27
N ILE A 213 -16.56 22.97 10.38
CA ILE A 213 -15.13 23.17 10.68
C ILE A 213 -14.92 24.17 11.83
N HIS A 214 -15.62 25.31 11.84
CA HIS A 214 -15.49 26.29 12.93
C HIS A 214 -15.95 25.75 14.29
N ILE A 215 -16.87 24.78 14.32
CA ILE A 215 -17.34 24.11 15.54
C ILE A 215 -16.35 23.03 16.00
N LEU A 216 -15.80 22.23 15.08
CA LEU A 216 -14.84 21.15 15.37
C LEU A 216 -13.45 21.69 15.74
N HIS A 217 -13.03 22.77 15.10
CA HIS A 217 -11.73 23.42 15.29
C HIS A 217 -11.92 24.91 15.59
N PRO A 218 -12.48 25.28 16.76
CA PRO A 218 -12.73 26.67 17.10
C PRO A 218 -11.42 27.46 17.27
N PRO A 219 -11.45 28.79 17.03
CA PRO A 219 -10.29 29.64 17.28
C PRO A 219 -9.87 29.59 18.74
N TYR A 220 -8.56 29.74 19.00
CA TYR A 220 -8.04 29.78 20.36
C TYR A 220 -8.56 31.02 21.09
N VAL A 221 -9.20 30.77 22.24
CA VAL A 221 -9.76 31.82 23.11
C VAL A 221 -9.30 31.58 24.55
N PRO A 222 -8.64 32.55 25.20
CA PRO A 222 -8.28 32.46 26.62
C PRO A 222 -9.49 32.21 27.51
N ALA A 223 -9.33 31.42 28.57
CA ALA A 223 -10.42 30.97 29.45
C ALA A 223 -11.35 32.11 29.94
N LYS A 224 -10.82 33.32 30.13
CA LYS A 224 -11.54 34.53 30.56
C LYS A 224 -12.60 35.04 29.56
N HIS A 225 -12.50 34.67 28.28
CA HIS A 225 -13.39 35.15 27.21
C HIS A 225 -14.19 34.02 26.54
N ARG A 226 -14.23 32.84 27.15
CA ARG A 226 -14.85 31.63 26.59
C ARG A 226 -16.36 31.79 26.32
N SER A 227 -17.03 32.69 27.02
CA SER A 227 -18.46 33.01 26.78
C SER A 227 -18.72 33.52 25.35
N LEU A 228 -17.85 34.38 24.81
CA LEU A 228 -17.99 34.94 23.46
C LEU A 228 -17.89 33.85 22.38
N LEU A 229 -17.03 32.85 22.60
CA LEU A 229 -16.92 31.70 21.70
C LEU A 229 -18.18 30.82 21.77
N MET A 230 -18.74 30.63 22.96
CA MET A 230 -19.95 29.81 23.13
C MET A 230 -21.18 30.47 22.48
N GLU A 231 -21.28 31.80 22.51
CA GLU A 231 -22.32 32.55 21.78
C GLU A 231 -22.23 32.30 20.26
N TYR A 232 -21.02 32.37 19.70
CA TYR A 232 -20.78 32.06 18.29
C TYR A 232 -21.10 30.59 17.94
N VAL A 233 -20.62 29.63 18.75
CA VAL A 233 -20.87 28.19 18.53
C VAL A 233 -22.37 27.87 18.59
N SER A 234 -23.11 28.52 19.49
CA SER A 234 -24.56 28.40 19.56
C SER A 234 -25.23 28.90 18.28
N LEU A 235 -24.79 30.06 17.77
CA LEU A 235 -25.31 30.64 16.53
C LEU A 235 -25.04 29.70 15.32
N ALA A 236 -23.82 29.18 15.20
CA ALA A 236 -23.44 28.26 14.13
C ALA A 236 -24.21 26.92 14.19
N LYS A 237 -24.41 26.35 15.38
CA LYS A 237 -25.22 25.14 15.57
C LYS A 237 -26.70 25.36 15.23
N THR A 238 -27.25 26.53 15.57
CA THR A 238 -28.62 26.89 15.22
C THR A 238 -28.78 26.99 13.71
N ARG A 239 -27.82 27.60 13.01
CA ARG A 239 -27.82 27.68 11.55
C ARG A 239 -27.73 26.31 10.87
N LEU A 240 -26.90 25.40 11.39
CA LEU A 240 -26.83 24.02 10.88
C LEU A 240 -28.16 23.27 11.07
N ALA A 241 -28.83 23.47 12.21
CA ALA A 241 -30.16 22.92 12.44
C ALA A 241 -31.20 23.46 11.45
N ASP A 242 -31.16 24.76 11.13
CA ASP A 242 -32.04 25.37 10.11
C ASP A 242 -31.80 24.80 8.70
N LEU A 243 -30.54 24.48 8.38
CA LEU A 243 -30.14 23.86 7.10
C LEU A 243 -30.40 22.33 7.07
N LYS A 244 -30.93 21.75 8.16
CA LYS A 244 -31.21 20.31 8.35
C LYS A 244 -29.96 19.41 8.30
N GLU A 245 -28.79 19.94 8.64
CA GLU A 245 -27.55 19.18 8.76
C GLU A 245 -27.11 19.10 10.23
N SER A 246 -26.71 17.92 10.72
CA SER A 246 -26.21 17.76 12.09
C SER A 246 -24.68 17.70 12.14
N VAL A 247 -24.09 18.14 13.26
CA VAL A 247 -22.63 18.11 13.51
C VAL A 247 -22.10 16.68 13.71
N GLU A 248 -22.99 15.70 13.90
CA GLU A 248 -22.70 14.32 14.30
C GLU A 248 -22.60 13.34 13.11
N GLU A 249 -22.25 13.87 11.94
CA GLU A 249 -22.24 13.17 10.65
C GLU A 249 -20.91 12.46 10.33
N MET A 250 -20.02 12.26 11.31
CA MET A 250 -18.82 11.43 11.12
C MET A 250 -19.09 9.95 11.41
N GLY A 251 -18.77 9.09 10.44
CA GLY A 251 -18.82 7.63 10.60
C GLY A 251 -17.85 7.09 11.67
N LEU A 252 -18.00 5.82 12.04
CA LEU A 252 -17.08 5.15 12.99
C LEU A 252 -15.65 5.04 12.46
N TYR A 253 -15.43 5.20 11.16
CA TYR A 253 -14.16 4.97 10.46
C TYR A 253 -13.82 6.06 9.42
N GLU A 254 -14.15 7.33 9.68
CA GLU A 254 -13.94 8.42 8.72
C GLU A 254 -12.70 9.26 9.03
N ASP A 255 -11.82 9.43 8.03
CA ASP A 255 -10.70 10.37 8.02
C ASP A 255 -11.22 11.76 7.60
N VAL A 256 -10.92 12.78 8.39
CA VAL A 256 -11.39 14.17 8.19
C VAL A 256 -10.60 14.91 7.08
N SER A 257 -10.13 14.20 6.06
CA SER A 257 -9.56 14.81 4.86
C SER A 257 -10.69 15.30 3.96
N GLY A 258 -11.17 16.51 4.21
CA GLY A 258 -12.13 17.19 3.34
C GLY A 258 -11.56 17.37 1.93
N GLY A 259 -12.20 16.76 0.94
CA GLY A 259 -11.85 16.96 -0.47
C GLY A 259 -12.23 15.82 -1.43
N SER A 260 -13.38 15.16 -1.26
CA SER A 260 -13.88 14.23 -2.29
C SER A 260 -15.40 14.02 -2.18
N ALA A 261 -16.18 15.10 -2.14
CA ALA A 261 -17.63 15.02 -2.23
C ALA A 261 -18.17 15.15 -3.68
N GLU A 262 -17.32 15.22 -4.71
CA GLU A 262 -17.77 15.32 -6.12
C GLU A 262 -17.07 14.37 -7.12
N LEU A 263 -16.36 13.32 -6.69
CA LEU A 263 -15.78 12.32 -7.63
C LEU A 263 -16.03 10.84 -7.26
N THR A 264 -16.91 10.58 -6.31
CA THR A 264 -17.47 9.25 -6.07
C THR A 264 -18.98 9.30 -6.27
N THR A 265 -19.41 9.28 -7.52
CA THR A 265 -20.79 8.91 -7.87
C THR A 265 -20.99 7.41 -7.61
N THR A 266 -21.03 7.04 -6.34
CA THR A 266 -21.75 5.85 -5.86
C THR A 266 -22.99 6.38 -5.15
N LEU A 267 -24.15 5.80 -5.43
CA LEU A 267 -25.44 6.07 -4.77
C LEU A 267 -25.28 6.43 -3.28
N PRO A 268 -26.14 7.30 -2.70
CA PRO A 268 -26.07 7.67 -1.29
C PRO A 268 -26.36 6.45 -0.40
N GLN A 269 -25.35 5.60 -0.22
CA GLN A 269 -25.34 4.58 0.81
C GLN A 269 -25.09 5.31 2.11
N SER A 270 -26.06 5.25 3.02
CA SER A 270 -25.94 5.85 4.35
C SER A 270 -24.64 5.39 5.01
N GLN A 271 -23.87 6.30 5.59
CA GLN A 271 -22.61 6.05 6.32
C GLN A 271 -22.62 4.79 7.21
N SER A 272 -23.76 4.48 7.82
CA SER A 272 -23.96 3.27 8.64
C SER A 272 -23.83 1.94 7.89
N ALA A 273 -23.98 1.91 6.56
CA ALA A 273 -23.80 0.71 5.74
C ALA A 273 -22.31 0.40 5.53
N GLN A 274 -21.49 1.42 5.28
CA GLN A 274 -20.04 1.30 5.16
C GLN A 274 -19.39 0.92 6.50
N ASP A 275 -19.85 1.52 7.61
CA ASP A 275 -19.41 1.15 8.95
C ASP A 275 -19.71 -0.33 9.28
N VAL A 276 -20.86 -0.84 8.83
CA VAL A 276 -21.25 -2.25 9.00
C VAL A 276 -20.37 -3.17 8.14
N GLU A 277 -20.04 -2.77 6.91
CA GLU A 277 -19.20 -3.56 6.00
C GLU A 277 -17.75 -3.66 6.49
N LYS A 278 -17.17 -2.54 6.97
CA LYS A 278 -15.86 -2.53 7.63
C LYS A 278 -15.86 -3.37 8.91
N ALA A 279 -16.92 -3.28 9.72
CA ALA A 279 -17.01 -4.09 10.94
C ALA A 279 -17.12 -5.61 10.65
N VAL A 280 -17.85 -6.00 9.60
CA VAL A 280 -18.00 -7.41 9.21
C VAL A 280 -16.71 -7.96 8.61
N SER A 281 -15.99 -7.20 7.77
CA SER A 281 -14.69 -7.61 7.21
C SER A 281 -13.59 -7.73 8.28
N LEU A 282 -13.57 -6.83 9.26
CA LEU A 282 -12.68 -6.95 10.42
C LEU A 282 -13.00 -8.19 11.28
N PHE A 283 -14.29 -8.53 11.44
CA PHE A 283 -14.69 -9.75 12.14
C PHE A 283 -14.32 -11.02 11.37
N GLU A 284 -14.43 -11.00 10.04
CA GLU A 284 -14.07 -12.14 9.17
C GLU A 284 -12.57 -12.45 9.23
N SER A 285 -11.71 -11.43 9.21
CA SER A 285 -10.26 -11.58 9.30
C SER A 285 -9.75 -11.97 10.69
N THR A 286 -10.39 -11.48 11.75
CA THR A 286 -9.89 -11.65 13.14
C THR A 286 -10.67 -12.66 13.99
N GLY A 287 -11.90 -13.02 13.58
CA GLY A 287 -12.83 -13.82 14.36
C GLY A 287 -13.32 -13.17 15.67
N ARG A 288 -13.00 -11.88 15.89
CA ARG A 288 -13.32 -11.14 17.13
C ARG A 288 -14.09 -9.86 16.82
N ILE A 289 -14.98 -9.46 17.72
CA ILE A 289 -15.72 -8.19 17.59
C ILE A 289 -14.72 -7.05 17.80
N SER A 290 -14.58 -6.16 16.82
CA SER A 290 -13.68 -5.00 16.89
C SER A 290 -13.93 -4.16 18.14
N ALA A 291 -12.84 -3.71 18.77
CA ALA A 291 -12.87 -2.80 19.91
C ALA A 291 -13.68 -1.53 19.59
N THR A 292 -13.60 -1.01 18.37
CA THR A 292 -14.34 0.18 17.90
C THR A 292 -15.86 -0.02 17.95
N VAL A 293 -16.34 -1.22 17.58
CA VAL A 293 -17.79 -1.54 17.62
C VAL A 293 -18.26 -1.76 19.05
N MET A 294 -17.41 -2.38 19.88
CA MET A 294 -17.68 -2.55 21.31
C MET A 294 -17.71 -1.21 22.05
N GLU A 295 -16.75 -0.32 21.78
CA GLU A 295 -16.69 1.05 22.28
C GLU A 295 -17.90 1.85 21.83
N ALA A 296 -18.27 1.79 20.54
CA ALA A 296 -19.47 2.45 20.01
C ALA A 296 -20.76 1.95 20.68
N SER A 297 -20.85 0.66 21.01
CA SER A 297 -22.00 0.09 21.74
C SER A 297 -22.14 0.62 23.17
N ILE A 298 -21.04 1.12 23.77
CA ILE A 298 -20.98 1.62 25.14
C ILE A 298 -21.05 3.16 25.17
N PHE A 299 -20.16 3.84 24.44
CA PHE A 299 -19.97 5.29 24.49
C PHE A 299 -20.76 6.05 23.41
N ARG A 300 -21.13 5.41 22.30
CA ARG A 300 -21.95 6.00 21.21
C ARG A 300 -23.29 5.28 21.04
N ARG A 301 -23.90 4.90 22.17
CA ARG A 301 -25.11 4.07 22.24
C ARG A 301 -26.29 4.54 21.35
N PRO A 302 -26.60 5.84 21.22
CA PRO A 302 -27.68 6.30 20.34
C PRO A 302 -27.43 5.99 18.86
N TYR A 303 -26.19 6.20 18.36
CA TYR A 303 -25.81 5.87 16.99
C TYR A 303 -25.85 4.36 16.75
N PHE A 304 -25.31 3.59 17.70
CA PHE A 304 -25.29 2.13 17.62
C PHE A 304 -26.70 1.53 17.50
N LEU A 305 -27.66 2.01 18.30
CA LEU A 305 -29.03 1.50 18.31
C LEU A 305 -29.90 1.99 17.15
N THR A 306 -29.72 3.23 16.68
CA THR A 306 -30.63 3.87 15.71
C THR A 306 -30.13 3.84 14.27
N ARG A 307 -28.83 3.64 14.05
CA ARG A 307 -28.21 3.67 12.72
C ARG A 307 -27.45 2.39 12.40
N PHE A 308 -26.52 1.99 13.26
CA PHE A 308 -25.66 0.81 13.03
C PHE A 308 -26.46 -0.50 13.10
N LEU A 309 -27.24 -0.74 14.16
CA LEU A 309 -28.03 -1.96 14.31
C LEU A 309 -29.12 -2.12 13.25
N PRO A 310 -29.92 -1.09 12.89
CA PRO A 310 -30.87 -1.20 11.79
C PRO A 310 -30.21 -1.47 10.43
N ALA A 311 -29.03 -0.90 10.18
CA ALA A 311 -28.26 -1.19 8.96
C ALA A 311 -27.72 -2.63 8.97
N LEU A 312 -27.23 -3.12 10.12
CA LEU A 312 -26.75 -4.49 10.29
C LEU A 312 -27.88 -5.52 10.17
N LEU A 313 -29.05 -5.24 10.75
CA LEU A 313 -30.25 -6.09 10.76
C LEU A 313 -31.21 -5.77 9.60
N LYS A 314 -30.70 -5.30 8.45
CA LYS A 314 -31.51 -5.12 7.26
C LYS A 314 -32.01 -6.47 6.73
N ALA A 315 -33.33 -6.60 6.54
CA ALA A 315 -33.97 -7.83 6.10
C ALA A 315 -33.36 -8.35 4.79
N ARG A 316 -33.02 -9.65 4.76
CA ARG A 316 -32.35 -10.32 3.64
C ARG A 316 -32.70 -11.80 3.60
N VAL A 317 -32.42 -12.47 2.47
CA VAL A 317 -32.55 -13.92 2.37
C VAL A 317 -31.34 -14.56 3.05
N LEU A 318 -31.58 -15.36 4.10
CA LEU A 318 -30.50 -16.00 4.84
C LEU A 318 -29.92 -17.19 4.05
N PRO A 319 -28.59 -17.26 3.86
CA PRO A 319 -27.93 -18.38 3.21
C PRO A 319 -28.06 -19.68 4.05
N VAL A 320 -27.96 -20.83 3.39
CA VAL A 320 -28.10 -22.16 4.04
C VAL A 320 -26.94 -22.44 5.01
N LYS A 321 -25.76 -21.89 4.74
CA LYS A 321 -24.64 -21.81 5.67
C LYS A 321 -24.53 -20.36 6.18
N PRO A 322 -24.25 -20.13 7.47
CA PRO A 322 -24.10 -18.79 8.01
C PRO A 322 -22.92 -18.08 7.33
N ASP A 323 -23.16 -16.86 6.83
CA ASP A 323 -22.12 -16.00 6.26
C ASP A 323 -21.42 -15.19 7.37
N ALA A 324 -20.33 -14.49 7.04
CA ALA A 324 -19.55 -13.69 8.00
C ALA A 324 -20.43 -12.68 8.76
N ARG A 325 -21.41 -12.07 8.06
CA ARG A 325 -22.39 -11.15 8.64
C ARG A 325 -23.34 -11.84 9.64
N MET A 326 -23.80 -13.06 9.38
CA MET A 326 -24.62 -13.82 10.33
C MET A 326 -23.79 -14.24 11.55
N SER A 327 -22.57 -14.69 11.33
CA SER A 327 -21.63 -15.05 12.40
C SER A 327 -21.31 -13.86 13.31
N PHE A 328 -21.15 -12.66 12.73
CA PHE A 328 -20.96 -11.42 13.47
C PHE A 328 -22.20 -11.01 14.29
N ILE A 329 -23.40 -11.13 13.73
CA ILE A 329 -24.67 -10.89 14.45
C ILE A 329 -24.82 -11.85 15.63
N GLU A 330 -24.45 -13.13 15.46
CA GLU A 330 -24.47 -14.12 16.54
C GLU A 330 -23.46 -13.83 17.64
N ALA A 331 -22.25 -13.37 17.26
CA ALA A 331 -21.23 -12.93 18.22
C ALA A 331 -21.72 -11.71 19.04
N LEU A 332 -22.31 -10.70 18.38
CA LEU A 332 -22.87 -9.52 19.06
C LEU A 332 -24.08 -9.86 19.95
N LYS A 333 -24.89 -10.86 19.56
CA LYS A 333 -25.97 -11.39 20.39
C LYS A 333 -25.43 -12.12 21.62
N LYS A 334 -24.40 -12.96 21.46
CA LYS A 334 -23.74 -13.66 22.58
C LYS A 334 -23.08 -12.70 23.58
N ALA A 335 -22.69 -11.51 23.11
CA ALA A 335 -22.15 -10.42 23.92
C ALA A 335 -23.22 -9.47 24.52
N ASP A 336 -24.51 -9.82 24.43
CA ASP A 336 -25.66 -9.03 24.91
C ASP A 336 -25.73 -7.59 24.35
N LYS A 337 -25.21 -7.34 23.14
CA LYS A 337 -25.26 -6.03 22.48
C LYS A 337 -26.47 -5.83 21.57
N ILE A 338 -27.18 -6.90 21.22
CA ILE A 338 -28.41 -6.85 20.41
C ILE A 338 -29.62 -7.22 21.29
N PRO A 339 -30.62 -6.34 21.45
CA PRO A 339 -31.86 -6.67 22.16
C PRO A 339 -32.58 -7.87 21.51
N SER A 340 -32.98 -8.86 22.32
CA SER A 340 -33.64 -10.10 21.85
C SER A 340 -34.89 -9.85 20.98
N ALA A 341 -35.65 -8.79 21.26
CA ALA A 341 -36.83 -8.41 20.48
C ALA A 341 -36.48 -7.95 19.05
N GLN A 342 -35.39 -7.21 18.87
CA GLN A 342 -34.92 -6.76 17.55
C GLN A 342 -34.37 -7.92 16.72
N TYR A 343 -33.66 -8.84 17.36
CA TYR A 343 -33.18 -10.07 16.72
C TYR A 343 -34.34 -10.96 16.23
N SER A 344 -35.37 -11.18 17.06
CA SER A 344 -36.54 -11.97 16.65
C SER A 344 -37.30 -11.33 15.49
N SER A 345 -37.51 -10.01 15.53
CA SER A 345 -38.16 -9.25 14.43
C SER A 345 -37.35 -9.34 13.12
N TYR A 346 -36.02 -9.32 13.22
CA TYR A 346 -35.14 -9.50 12.07
C TYR A 346 -35.28 -10.87 11.42
N VAL A 347 -35.25 -11.95 12.22
CA VAL A 347 -35.39 -13.33 11.73
C VAL A 347 -36.74 -13.54 11.05
N GLU A 348 -37.82 -13.02 11.64
CA GLU A 348 -39.17 -13.10 11.06
C GLU A 348 -39.27 -12.31 9.75
N SER A 349 -38.65 -11.13 9.67
CA SER A 349 -38.62 -10.31 8.45
C SER A 349 -37.83 -10.98 7.32
N CYS A 350 -36.72 -11.65 7.65
CA CYS A 350 -35.95 -12.44 6.69
C CYS A 350 -36.73 -13.67 6.18
N GLN A 351 -37.52 -14.31 7.05
CA GLN A 351 -38.41 -15.41 6.65
C GLN A 351 -39.55 -14.93 5.74
N ARG A 352 -40.16 -13.76 6.03
CA ARG A 352 -41.16 -13.13 5.17
C ARG A 352 -40.60 -12.80 3.79
N GLN A 353 -39.37 -12.27 3.71
CA GLN A 353 -38.72 -11.97 2.43
C GLN A 353 -38.40 -13.24 1.62
N ARG A 354 -38.03 -14.34 2.29
CA ARG A 354 -37.89 -15.67 1.65
C ARG A 354 -39.22 -16.20 1.09
N GLN A 355 -40.35 -15.91 1.74
CA GLN A 355 -41.68 -16.28 1.24
C GLN A 355 -42.17 -15.35 0.11
N GLN A 356 -41.78 -14.08 0.13
CA GLN A 356 -42.13 -13.10 -0.90
C GLN A 356 -41.42 -13.40 -2.23
N ASN A 357 -40.13 -13.79 -2.19
CA ASN A 357 -39.42 -14.27 -3.38
C ASN A 357 -40.02 -15.56 -3.97
N LYS A 358 -40.70 -16.39 -3.16
CA LYS A 358 -41.45 -17.57 -3.66
C LYS A 358 -42.83 -17.23 -4.26
N ARG A 359 -43.37 -16.01 -4.02
CA ARG A 359 -44.66 -15.56 -4.55
C ARG A 359 -44.51 -14.61 -5.76
N ALA A 360 -43.31 -14.12 -6.05
CA ALA A 360 -43.03 -13.22 -7.18
C ALA A 360 -42.98 -13.93 -8.57
N GLU A 361 -43.24 -15.23 -8.64
CA GLU A 361 -43.22 -16.05 -9.87
C GLU A 361 -44.53 -16.07 -10.67
N ARG A 362 -45.41 -15.08 -10.51
CA ARG A 362 -46.56 -14.92 -11.44
C ARG A 362 -46.84 -13.46 -11.76
N PRO A 363 -46.51 -12.99 -12.97
CA PRO A 363 -47.23 -11.91 -13.61
C PRO A 363 -48.33 -12.49 -14.51
N SER A 364 -49.54 -11.96 -14.33
CA SER A 364 -50.68 -12.13 -15.22
C SER A 364 -50.49 -11.31 -16.51
N THR A 365 -50.62 -11.98 -17.66
CA THR A 365 -51.06 -11.49 -18.99
C THR A 365 -51.13 -9.98 -19.23
N ASN A 366 -50.16 -9.46 -20.00
CA ASN A 366 -50.33 -8.91 -21.36
C ASN A 366 -48.94 -8.45 -21.88
N ASP A 367 -48.51 -9.01 -23.03
CA ASP A 367 -47.27 -8.78 -23.81
C ASP A 367 -45.93 -8.68 -23.05
N ASP A 368 -45.24 -9.82 -22.89
CA ASP A 368 -43.90 -9.88 -22.28
C ASP A 368 -42.83 -9.25 -23.22
N PRO A 369 -42.14 -8.16 -22.81
CA PRO A 369 -41.07 -7.54 -23.61
C PRO A 369 -39.90 -8.49 -23.94
N LEU A 370 -39.73 -9.57 -23.18
CA LEU A 370 -38.73 -10.60 -23.48
C LEU A 370 -39.05 -11.39 -24.75
N ASP A 371 -40.33 -11.71 -24.98
CA ASP A 371 -40.74 -12.47 -26.16
C ASP A 371 -40.70 -11.61 -27.42
N ILE A 372 -41.02 -10.31 -27.30
CA ILE A 372 -40.82 -9.32 -28.37
C ILE A 372 -39.34 -9.24 -28.74
N LEU A 373 -38.43 -9.17 -27.76
CA LEU A 373 -36.99 -9.12 -28.02
C LEU A 373 -36.49 -10.38 -28.73
N LYS A 374 -36.96 -11.58 -28.35
CA LYS A 374 -36.56 -12.83 -29.02
C LYS A 374 -36.95 -12.83 -30.50
N ILE A 375 -38.16 -12.36 -30.82
CA ILE A 375 -38.63 -12.26 -32.21
C ILE A 375 -37.76 -11.26 -32.98
N GLN A 376 -37.50 -10.07 -32.41
CA GLN A 376 -36.65 -9.06 -33.05
C GLN A 376 -35.22 -9.56 -33.30
N LEU A 377 -34.64 -10.34 -32.39
CA LEU A 377 -33.31 -10.94 -32.56
C LEU A 377 -33.33 -12.02 -33.67
N GLN A 378 -34.39 -12.81 -33.78
CA GLN A 378 -34.55 -13.78 -34.86
C GLN A 378 -34.67 -13.09 -36.23
N GLU A 379 -35.52 -12.07 -36.35
CA GLU A 379 -35.65 -11.24 -37.56
C GLU A 379 -34.32 -10.59 -37.95
N PHE A 380 -33.56 -10.08 -36.97
CA PHE A 380 -32.25 -9.50 -37.21
C PHE A 380 -31.28 -10.50 -37.87
N THR A 381 -31.35 -11.78 -37.47
CA THR A 381 -30.51 -12.85 -38.03
C THR A 381 -30.76 -13.02 -39.53
N GLU A 382 -32.02 -12.96 -39.97
CA GLU A 382 -32.40 -13.07 -41.38
C GLU A 382 -31.91 -11.87 -42.20
N VAL A 383 -32.05 -10.67 -41.64
CA VAL A 383 -31.63 -9.42 -42.30
C VAL A 383 -30.10 -9.34 -42.49
N VAL A 384 -29.32 -9.89 -41.55
CA VAL A 384 -27.84 -9.97 -41.68
C VAL A 384 -27.43 -10.81 -42.90
N VAL A 385 -28.21 -11.83 -43.28
CA VAL A 385 -27.95 -12.64 -44.48
C VAL A 385 -28.17 -11.84 -45.76
N GLY A 386 -29.19 -10.99 -45.77
CA GLY A 386 -29.54 -10.13 -46.92
C GLY A 386 -28.55 -8.99 -47.18
N GLY A 387 -27.75 -8.60 -46.18
CA GLY A 387 -26.66 -7.62 -46.34
C GLY A 387 -27.11 -6.18 -46.58
N ASN A 388 -28.39 -5.84 -46.34
CA ASN A 388 -28.92 -4.49 -46.54
C ASN A 388 -28.68 -3.60 -45.30
N ASP A 389 -27.70 -2.69 -45.38
CA ASP A 389 -27.30 -1.77 -44.31
C ASP A 389 -28.45 -0.90 -43.74
N GLY A 390 -29.47 -0.59 -44.56
CA GLY A 390 -30.63 0.21 -44.12
C GLY A 390 -31.57 -0.58 -43.20
N GLU A 391 -31.87 -1.82 -43.57
CA GLU A 391 -32.73 -2.73 -42.80
C GLU A 391 -32.06 -3.18 -41.51
N ILE A 392 -30.75 -3.43 -41.54
CA ILE A 392 -29.93 -3.75 -40.36
C ILE A 392 -30.05 -2.62 -39.32
N SER A 393 -29.89 -1.36 -39.75
CA SER A 393 -30.00 -0.20 -38.85
C SER A 393 -31.42 -0.02 -38.29
N ALA A 394 -32.45 -0.27 -39.10
CA ALA A 394 -33.85 -0.18 -38.68
C ALA A 394 -34.21 -1.23 -37.61
N GLN A 395 -33.77 -2.48 -37.79
CA GLN A 395 -33.99 -3.54 -36.80
C GLN A 395 -33.18 -3.32 -35.52
N LEU A 396 -31.92 -2.86 -35.64
CA LEU A 396 -31.10 -2.46 -34.49
C LEU A 396 -31.73 -1.33 -33.67
N SER A 397 -32.39 -0.37 -34.30
CA SER A 397 -33.12 0.70 -33.61
C SER A 397 -34.31 0.16 -32.82
N ARG A 398 -35.08 -0.80 -33.38
CA ARG A 398 -36.18 -1.48 -32.67
C ARG A 398 -35.67 -2.26 -31.45
N ILE A 399 -34.59 -3.02 -31.63
CA ILE A 399 -33.93 -3.75 -30.53
C ILE A 399 -33.46 -2.77 -29.45
N SER A 400 -32.83 -1.66 -29.84
CA SER A 400 -32.38 -0.61 -28.90
C SER A 400 -33.55 -0.04 -28.09
N HIS A 401 -34.71 0.17 -28.71
CA HIS A 401 -35.90 0.66 -28.02
C HIS A 401 -36.40 -0.36 -26.99
N THR A 402 -36.56 -1.63 -27.39
CA THR A 402 -36.96 -2.71 -26.47
C THR A 402 -35.98 -2.87 -25.30
N LEU A 403 -34.67 -2.78 -25.56
CA LEU A 403 -33.63 -2.84 -24.52
C LEU A 403 -33.68 -1.63 -23.57
N SER A 404 -34.02 -0.44 -24.05
CA SER A 404 -34.22 0.73 -23.17
C SER A 404 -35.43 0.60 -22.24
N VAL A 405 -36.45 -0.18 -22.64
CA VAL A 405 -37.62 -0.49 -21.80
C VAL A 405 -37.28 -1.53 -20.73
N ILE A 406 -36.49 -2.55 -21.09
CA ILE A 406 -36.04 -3.61 -20.15
C ILE A 406 -34.99 -3.08 -19.17
N PHE A 407 -34.08 -2.22 -19.64
CA PHE A 407 -33.03 -1.58 -18.86
C PHE A 407 -33.25 -0.06 -18.84
N PRO A 408 -34.17 0.45 -18.00
CA PRO A 408 -34.43 1.89 -17.91
C PRO A 408 -33.18 2.61 -17.40
N GLY A 409 -32.67 3.56 -18.18
CA GLY A 409 -31.58 4.44 -17.77
C GLY A 409 -32.02 5.35 -16.61
N CYS A 410 -31.09 5.73 -15.74
CA CYS A 410 -31.36 6.72 -14.70
C CYS A 410 -31.51 8.10 -15.37
N PRO A 411 -32.60 8.86 -15.14
CA PRO A 411 -32.87 10.11 -15.85
C PRO A 411 -31.90 11.27 -15.55
N ASP A 412 -30.98 11.12 -14.59
CA ASP A 412 -30.13 12.20 -14.06
C ASP A 412 -28.62 12.08 -14.36
N GLU A 413 -28.17 11.20 -15.26
CA GLU A 413 -26.73 11.11 -15.59
C GLU A 413 -26.34 12.11 -16.71
N PRO A 414 -25.44 13.09 -16.44
CA PRO A 414 -24.96 14.00 -17.47
C PRO A 414 -24.15 13.24 -18.51
N THR A 415 -24.18 13.74 -19.75
CA THR A 415 -23.62 13.14 -20.97
C THR A 415 -22.07 13.17 -21.02
N GLY A 416 -21.41 12.72 -19.95
CA GLY A 416 -19.96 12.51 -19.85
C GLY A 416 -19.60 11.03 -20.00
N ARG A 417 -18.29 10.72 -20.12
CA ARG A 417 -17.78 9.33 -20.14
C ARG A 417 -18.14 8.65 -18.81
N THR A 418 -19.19 7.82 -18.81
CA THR A 418 -19.64 7.07 -17.65
C THR A 418 -18.56 6.07 -17.21
N LEU A 419 -18.32 5.94 -15.91
CA LEU A 419 -17.45 4.90 -15.34
C LEU A 419 -18.33 3.71 -14.92
N VAL A 420 -18.03 2.51 -15.42
CA VAL A 420 -18.73 1.28 -15.06
C VAL A 420 -17.90 0.53 -14.02
N THR A 421 -18.45 0.34 -12.82
CA THR A 421 -17.83 -0.52 -11.81
C THR A 421 -18.23 -1.98 -12.04
N LEU A 422 -17.24 -2.87 -12.01
CA LEU A 422 -17.42 -4.31 -12.10
C LEU A 422 -16.90 -4.97 -10.82
N ASP A 423 -17.82 -5.37 -9.95
CA ASP A 423 -17.51 -6.24 -8.82
C ASP A 423 -17.20 -7.66 -9.33
N THR A 424 -15.95 -8.10 -9.12
CA THR A 424 -15.47 -9.42 -9.55
C THR A 424 -15.94 -10.55 -8.64
N ASN A 425 -16.43 -10.24 -7.43
CA ASN A 425 -16.86 -11.20 -6.40
C ASN A 425 -18.38 -11.35 -6.31
N ALA A 426 -19.18 -10.34 -6.69
CA ALA A 426 -20.64 -10.39 -6.67
C ALA A 426 -21.26 -10.66 -8.06
N LEU A 427 -21.32 -11.92 -8.48
CA LEU A 427 -21.86 -12.33 -9.79
C LEU A 427 -23.37 -12.65 -9.80
N VAL A 428 -24.17 -12.07 -8.89
CA VAL A 428 -25.61 -12.35 -8.83
C VAL A 428 -26.38 -11.44 -9.80
N LEU A 429 -26.64 -11.93 -11.01
CA LEU A 429 -27.58 -11.27 -11.93
C LEU A 429 -29.03 -11.63 -11.59
N ASN A 430 -29.95 -10.70 -11.88
CA ASN A 430 -31.38 -10.96 -11.89
C ASN A 430 -31.72 -11.95 -13.02
N GLU A 431 -32.56 -12.95 -12.77
CA GLU A 431 -32.84 -14.05 -13.74
C GLU A 431 -33.34 -13.54 -15.10
N LEU A 432 -34.12 -12.45 -15.11
CA LEU A 432 -34.59 -11.82 -16.35
C LEU A 432 -33.44 -11.17 -17.13
N HIS A 433 -32.53 -10.46 -16.46
CA HIS A 433 -31.40 -9.81 -17.11
C HIS A 433 -30.40 -10.84 -17.66
N GLU A 434 -30.19 -11.94 -16.95
CA GLU A 434 -29.34 -13.03 -17.44
C GLU A 434 -29.92 -13.69 -18.70
N LYS A 435 -31.23 -13.97 -18.74
CA LYS A 435 -31.90 -14.51 -19.93
C LYS A 435 -31.78 -13.57 -21.13
N VAL A 436 -31.96 -12.26 -20.93
CA VAL A 436 -31.83 -11.24 -21.98
C VAL A 436 -30.39 -11.18 -22.51
N VAL A 437 -29.40 -11.04 -21.63
CA VAL A 437 -27.99 -10.95 -22.03
C VAL A 437 -27.51 -12.22 -22.75
N ASN A 438 -27.87 -13.40 -22.24
CA ASN A 438 -27.55 -14.66 -22.92
C ASN A 438 -28.21 -14.75 -24.31
N GLY A 439 -29.46 -14.27 -24.44
CA GLY A 439 -30.15 -14.19 -25.74
C GLY A 439 -29.44 -13.28 -26.75
N ILE A 440 -28.95 -12.12 -26.31
CA ILE A 440 -28.19 -11.18 -27.13
C ILE A 440 -26.86 -11.80 -27.58
N LEU A 441 -26.11 -12.41 -26.66
CA LEU A 441 -24.82 -13.04 -26.98
C LEU A 441 -24.99 -14.23 -27.91
N GLN A 442 -26.02 -15.06 -27.69
CA GLN A 442 -26.35 -16.19 -28.56
C GLN A 442 -26.74 -15.72 -29.97
N ASN A 443 -27.55 -14.67 -30.08
CA ASN A 443 -27.92 -14.07 -31.36
C ASN A 443 -26.69 -13.56 -32.13
N PHE A 444 -25.77 -12.87 -31.44
CA PHE A 444 -24.53 -12.40 -32.04
C PHE A 444 -23.68 -13.57 -32.59
N CYS A 445 -23.54 -14.65 -31.82
CA CYS A 445 -22.82 -15.84 -32.26
C CYS A 445 -23.47 -16.48 -33.50
N GLN A 446 -24.80 -16.56 -33.54
CA GLN A 446 -25.54 -17.09 -34.69
C GLN A 446 -25.37 -16.23 -35.94
N CYS A 447 -25.53 -14.91 -35.81
CA CYS A 447 -25.33 -13.96 -36.91
C CYS A 447 -23.92 -14.07 -37.49
N LEU A 448 -22.90 -14.21 -36.65
CA LEU A 448 -21.51 -14.38 -37.10
C LEU A 448 -21.31 -15.68 -37.90
N LEU A 449 -21.83 -16.80 -37.41
CA LEU A 449 -21.69 -18.10 -38.09
C LEU A 449 -22.37 -18.07 -39.46
N ILE A 450 -23.53 -17.44 -39.58
CA ILE A 450 -24.24 -17.33 -40.86
C ILE A 450 -23.50 -16.37 -41.79
N ALA A 451 -23.06 -15.20 -41.30
CA ALA A 451 -22.31 -14.23 -42.09
C ALA A 451 -20.97 -14.78 -42.60
N SER A 452 -20.26 -15.56 -41.77
CA SER A 452 -18.96 -16.15 -42.12
C SER A 452 -19.05 -17.28 -43.15
N ARG A 453 -20.20 -17.98 -43.25
CA ARG A 453 -20.47 -18.95 -44.33
C ARG A 453 -20.67 -18.26 -45.68
N SER A 454 -21.27 -17.07 -45.67
CA SER A 454 -21.57 -16.32 -46.90
C SER A 454 -20.38 -15.51 -47.41
N ASN A 455 -19.65 -14.82 -46.52
CA ASN A 455 -18.54 -13.95 -46.89
C ASN A 455 -17.41 -13.94 -45.84
N PRO A 456 -16.14 -13.78 -46.26
CA PRO A 456 -15.02 -13.58 -45.34
C PRO A 456 -15.11 -12.20 -44.62
N PRO A 457 -14.46 -12.02 -43.45
CA PRO A 457 -14.64 -10.86 -42.58
C PRO A 457 -14.42 -9.50 -43.25
N ASP A 458 -13.45 -9.40 -44.16
CA ASP A 458 -13.12 -8.24 -44.98
C ASP A 458 -14.31 -7.78 -45.84
N LYS A 459 -15.10 -8.73 -46.35
CA LYS A 459 -16.24 -8.48 -47.26
C LYS A 459 -17.60 -8.45 -46.56
N GLN A 460 -17.64 -8.64 -45.24
CA GLN A 460 -18.87 -8.54 -44.46
C GLN A 460 -19.29 -7.09 -44.23
N SER A 461 -20.61 -6.85 -44.21
CA SER A 461 -21.21 -5.55 -43.85
C SER A 461 -20.85 -5.12 -42.43
N PHE A 462 -21.02 -3.83 -42.12
CA PHE A 462 -20.66 -3.24 -40.81
C PHE A 462 -21.67 -3.57 -39.67
N TRP A 463 -22.44 -4.66 -39.82
CA TRP A 463 -23.49 -5.06 -38.90
C TRP A 463 -22.97 -5.26 -37.47
N ALA A 464 -21.81 -5.92 -37.31
CA ALA A 464 -21.26 -6.25 -36.01
C ALA A 464 -20.83 -4.99 -35.23
N SER A 465 -20.17 -4.03 -35.90
CA SER A 465 -19.82 -2.75 -35.30
C SER A 465 -21.06 -1.93 -34.90
N ARG A 466 -22.12 -1.95 -35.72
CA ARG A 466 -23.39 -1.25 -35.40
C ARG A 466 -24.14 -1.92 -34.25
N PHE A 467 -24.12 -3.26 -34.20
CA PHE A 467 -24.71 -4.05 -33.11
C PHE A 467 -24.05 -3.72 -31.76
N ILE A 468 -22.71 -3.70 -31.71
CA ILE A 468 -21.97 -3.29 -30.51
C ILE A 468 -22.25 -1.82 -30.16
N GLY A 469 -22.34 -0.93 -31.16
CA GLY A 469 -22.69 0.48 -30.94
C GLY A 469 -24.03 0.67 -30.22
N VAL A 470 -25.03 -0.15 -30.53
CA VAL A 470 -26.32 -0.14 -29.82
C VAL A 470 -26.18 -0.60 -28.36
N LEU A 471 -25.38 -1.63 -28.10
CA LEU A 471 -25.16 -2.14 -26.74
C LEU A 471 -24.39 -1.15 -25.87
N LEU A 472 -23.43 -0.41 -26.43
CA LEU A 472 -22.67 0.62 -25.73
C LEU A 472 -23.51 1.84 -25.33
N GLY A 473 -24.64 2.07 -26.02
CA GLY A 473 -25.55 3.18 -25.74
C GLY A 473 -26.34 3.06 -24.43
N ASN A 474 -26.36 1.88 -23.79
CA ASN A 474 -27.05 1.66 -22.51
C ASN A 474 -26.05 1.14 -21.45
N THR A 475 -25.69 2.02 -20.51
CA THR A 475 -24.66 1.75 -19.48
C THR A 475 -25.05 0.63 -18.52
N GLN A 476 -26.33 0.52 -18.18
CA GLN A 476 -26.86 -0.54 -17.31
C GLN A 476 -26.81 -1.90 -18.00
N LEU A 477 -27.21 -1.98 -19.27
CA LEU A 477 -27.09 -3.19 -20.08
C LEU A 477 -25.61 -3.58 -20.23
N LEU A 478 -24.73 -2.62 -20.52
CA LEU A 478 -23.30 -2.86 -20.68
C LEU A 478 -22.68 -3.42 -19.39
N SER A 479 -22.99 -2.86 -18.22
CA SER A 479 -22.54 -3.41 -16.93
C SER A 479 -22.94 -4.88 -16.76
N LYS A 480 -24.21 -5.22 -17.01
CA LYS A 480 -24.70 -6.61 -16.88
C LYS A 480 -24.11 -7.54 -17.93
N LEU A 481 -23.89 -7.04 -19.15
CA LEU A 481 -23.22 -7.78 -20.22
C LEU A 481 -21.76 -8.06 -19.88
N LEU A 482 -21.04 -7.09 -19.33
CA LEU A 482 -19.65 -7.25 -18.89
C LEU A 482 -19.52 -8.22 -17.72
N HIS A 483 -20.41 -8.16 -16.72
CA HIS A 483 -20.44 -9.16 -15.64
C HIS A 483 -20.68 -10.58 -16.16
N ARG A 484 -21.60 -10.74 -17.12
CA ARG A 484 -21.86 -12.06 -17.71
C ARG A 484 -20.68 -12.55 -18.55
N LEU A 485 -20.07 -11.68 -19.36
CA LEU A 485 -18.86 -12.04 -20.12
C LEU A 485 -17.69 -12.38 -19.20
N TRP A 486 -17.53 -11.66 -18.09
CA TRP A 486 -16.54 -11.98 -17.06
C TRP A 486 -16.77 -13.38 -16.50
N ASP A 487 -17.99 -13.71 -16.10
CA ASP A 487 -18.35 -15.06 -15.59
C ASP A 487 -18.12 -16.15 -16.64
N LEU A 488 -18.49 -15.90 -17.90
CA LEU A 488 -18.27 -16.83 -19.01
C LEU A 488 -16.78 -17.10 -19.26
N PHE A 489 -15.93 -16.08 -19.14
CA PHE A 489 -14.48 -16.21 -19.35
C PHE A 489 -13.73 -16.76 -18.14
N HIS A 490 -14.13 -16.37 -16.92
CA HIS A 490 -13.44 -16.71 -15.69
C HIS A 490 -13.86 -18.08 -15.14
N ASN A 491 -15.16 -18.37 -15.10
CA ASN A 491 -15.72 -19.57 -14.47
C ASN A 491 -16.19 -20.62 -15.47
N GLN A 492 -16.82 -20.20 -16.58
CA GLN A 492 -17.49 -21.12 -17.51
C GLN A 492 -16.71 -21.40 -18.81
N GLY A 493 -15.44 -20.99 -18.90
CA GLY A 493 -14.67 -21.08 -20.15
C GLY A 493 -14.55 -22.51 -20.73
N SER A 494 -14.52 -23.53 -19.86
CA SER A 494 -14.42 -24.94 -20.25
C SER A 494 -15.72 -25.54 -20.80
N SER A 495 -16.88 -24.95 -20.49
CA SER A 495 -18.19 -25.47 -20.93
C SER A 495 -18.66 -24.87 -22.27
N LEU A 496 -17.96 -23.86 -22.79
CA LEU A 496 -18.31 -23.18 -24.03
C LEU A 496 -18.00 -24.02 -25.28
N SER A 497 -18.95 -24.04 -26.22
CA SER A 497 -18.79 -24.68 -27.53
C SER A 497 -17.82 -23.88 -28.42
N ALA A 498 -17.21 -24.52 -29.41
CA ALA A 498 -16.29 -23.85 -30.35
C ALA A 498 -16.97 -22.66 -31.08
N ALA A 499 -18.25 -22.80 -31.42
CA ALA A 499 -19.09 -21.75 -31.98
C ALA A 499 -19.22 -20.53 -31.05
N HIS A 500 -19.47 -20.76 -29.75
CA HIS A 500 -19.54 -19.68 -28.77
C HIS A 500 -18.17 -19.02 -28.57
N VAL A 501 -17.08 -19.79 -28.50
CA VAL A 501 -15.72 -19.24 -28.40
C VAL A 501 -15.40 -18.32 -29.58
N LEU A 502 -15.74 -18.74 -30.81
CA LEU A 502 -15.56 -17.93 -32.00
C LEU A 502 -16.39 -16.63 -31.95
N GLY A 503 -17.67 -16.74 -31.60
CA GLY A 503 -18.57 -15.59 -31.46
C GLY A 503 -18.09 -14.56 -30.44
N LEU A 504 -17.70 -15.03 -29.25
CA LEU A 504 -17.20 -14.18 -28.17
C LEU A 504 -15.84 -13.56 -28.51
N ALA A 505 -14.96 -14.27 -29.23
CA ALA A 505 -13.69 -13.72 -29.71
C ALA A 505 -13.90 -12.53 -30.67
N VAL A 506 -14.83 -12.67 -31.63
CA VAL A 506 -15.18 -11.58 -32.56
C VAL A 506 -15.90 -10.44 -31.83
N PHE A 507 -16.74 -10.76 -30.84
CA PHE A 507 -17.36 -9.75 -29.98
C PHE A 507 -16.30 -8.89 -29.28
N MET A 508 -15.26 -9.50 -28.69
CA MET A 508 -14.15 -8.78 -28.06
C MET A 508 -13.40 -7.86 -29.04
N VAL A 509 -13.20 -8.30 -30.29
CA VAL A 509 -12.54 -7.48 -31.32
C VAL A 509 -13.36 -6.23 -31.65
N HIS A 510 -14.67 -6.35 -31.84
CA HIS A 510 -15.52 -5.19 -32.13
C HIS A 510 -15.73 -4.29 -30.90
N LEU A 511 -15.71 -4.86 -29.69
CA LEU A 511 -15.71 -4.09 -28.44
C LEU A 511 -14.42 -3.26 -28.31
N HIS A 512 -13.27 -3.82 -28.67
CA HIS A 512 -11.98 -3.12 -28.74
C HIS A 512 -11.97 -2.03 -29.82
N ALA A 513 -12.53 -2.30 -30.99
CA ALA A 513 -12.64 -1.30 -32.06
C ALA A 513 -13.52 -0.10 -31.68
N ALA A 514 -14.44 -0.27 -30.72
CA ALA A 514 -15.34 0.78 -30.23
C ALA A 514 -14.80 1.54 -29.00
N THR A 515 -13.53 1.34 -28.62
CA THR A 515 -12.88 1.93 -27.43
C THR A 515 -12.97 3.46 -27.34
N SER A 516 -12.96 4.18 -28.47
CA SER A 516 -13.09 5.64 -28.49
C SER A 516 -14.45 6.15 -27.98
N HIS A 517 -15.47 5.30 -28.04
CA HIS A 517 -16.86 5.62 -27.71
C HIS A 517 -17.38 4.84 -26.49
N SER A 518 -16.59 3.93 -25.91
CA SER A 518 -17.00 3.11 -24.76
C SER A 518 -16.74 3.80 -23.42
N PRO A 519 -17.58 3.54 -22.39
CA PRO A 519 -17.28 3.93 -21.02
C PRO A 519 -16.05 3.20 -20.47
N LEU A 520 -15.36 3.80 -19.50
CA LEU A 520 -14.23 3.18 -18.81
C LEU A 520 -14.72 2.25 -17.71
N VAL A 521 -13.96 1.19 -17.43
CA VAL A 521 -14.31 0.15 -16.48
C VAL A 521 -13.33 0.14 -15.31
N GLN A 522 -13.87 0.18 -14.09
CA GLN A 522 -13.11 -0.01 -12.86
C GLN A 522 -13.46 -1.38 -12.27
N LEU A 523 -12.45 -2.23 -12.04
CA LEU A 523 -12.61 -3.52 -11.40
C LEU A 523 -12.57 -3.36 -9.87
N GLU A 524 -13.43 -4.06 -9.15
CA GLU A 524 -13.43 -4.15 -7.68
C GLU A 524 -13.25 -5.61 -7.24
N PRO A 525 -12.17 -5.95 -6.49
CA PRO A 525 -11.00 -5.14 -6.17
C PRO A 525 -10.18 -4.68 -7.41
N PRO A 526 -9.42 -3.56 -7.31
CA PRO A 526 -8.70 -2.99 -8.44
C PRO A 526 -7.53 -3.88 -8.88
N VAL A 527 -7.66 -4.51 -10.05
CA VAL A 527 -6.55 -5.20 -10.74
C VAL A 527 -5.60 -4.18 -11.40
N TYR A 528 -6.15 -3.05 -11.85
CA TYR A 528 -5.40 -1.95 -12.45
C TYR A 528 -5.56 -0.68 -11.61
N PRO A 529 -4.51 0.16 -11.50
CA PRO A 529 -4.57 1.43 -10.76
C PRO A 529 -5.44 2.49 -11.45
N GLN A 530 -5.76 2.31 -12.74
CA GLN A 530 -6.57 3.23 -13.54
C GLN A 530 -7.73 2.50 -14.22
N PRO A 531 -8.85 3.19 -14.49
CA PRO A 531 -9.96 2.63 -15.26
C PRO A 531 -9.52 2.25 -16.67
N VAL A 532 -9.80 1.02 -17.08
CA VAL A 532 -9.38 0.46 -18.38
C VAL A 532 -10.54 0.35 -19.36
N SER A 533 -10.26 0.08 -20.63
CA SER A 533 -11.33 -0.19 -21.59
C SER A 533 -12.07 -1.51 -21.27
N PRO A 534 -13.34 -1.67 -21.69
CA PRO A 534 -14.10 -2.91 -21.48
C PRO A 534 -13.41 -4.14 -22.06
N ALA A 535 -12.74 -4.01 -23.21
CA ALA A 535 -12.01 -5.11 -23.83
C ALA A 535 -10.78 -5.53 -23.01
N GLU A 536 -10.06 -4.58 -22.43
CA GLU A 536 -8.91 -4.85 -21.54
C GLU A 536 -9.34 -5.44 -20.19
N ALA A 537 -10.44 -4.96 -19.62
CA ALA A 537 -11.04 -5.56 -18.43
C ALA A 537 -11.45 -7.02 -18.69
N LEU A 538 -12.20 -7.30 -19.75
CA LEU A 538 -12.56 -8.68 -20.09
C LEU A 538 -11.34 -9.54 -20.44
N SER A 539 -10.30 -8.93 -20.99
CA SER A 539 -9.06 -9.64 -21.24
C SER A 539 -8.39 -10.11 -19.94
N SER A 540 -8.47 -9.36 -18.83
CA SER A 540 -7.90 -9.85 -17.55
C SER A 540 -8.66 -11.05 -16.98
N ALA A 541 -9.96 -11.19 -17.26
CA ALA A 541 -10.78 -12.34 -16.85
C ALA A 541 -10.30 -13.68 -17.45
N VAL A 542 -9.68 -13.64 -18.64
CA VAL A 542 -9.22 -14.84 -19.38
C VAL A 542 -7.97 -15.42 -18.73
N LEU A 543 -8.11 -16.37 -17.81
CA LEU A 543 -6.96 -16.91 -17.06
C LEU A 543 -6.11 -17.89 -17.88
N CYS A 544 -4.83 -18.01 -17.55
CA CYS A 544 -3.90 -18.99 -18.14
C CYS A 544 -3.28 -19.93 -17.09
N ASN A 545 -3.98 -20.16 -15.98
CA ASN A 545 -3.44 -20.85 -14.80
C ASN A 545 -3.60 -22.38 -14.78
N THR A 546 -4.59 -22.92 -15.50
CA THR A 546 -4.90 -24.36 -15.55
C THR A 546 -4.99 -24.87 -16.98
N ARG A 547 -4.95 -26.19 -17.17
CA ARG A 547 -5.07 -26.85 -18.48
C ARG A 547 -6.33 -26.44 -19.24
N SER A 548 -7.48 -26.40 -18.58
CA SER A 548 -8.74 -25.98 -19.20
C SER A 548 -8.67 -24.52 -19.65
N ASN A 549 -8.11 -23.66 -18.80
CA ASN A 549 -8.04 -22.23 -19.01
C ASN A 549 -7.02 -21.87 -20.10
N MET A 550 -5.88 -22.57 -20.18
CA MET A 550 -4.90 -22.42 -21.26
C MET A 550 -5.50 -22.83 -22.62
N LEU A 551 -6.23 -23.95 -22.69
CA LEU A 551 -6.87 -24.40 -23.93
C LEU A 551 -7.97 -23.45 -24.39
N PHE A 552 -8.82 -23.01 -23.47
CA PHE A 552 -9.84 -22.00 -23.75
C PHE A 552 -9.22 -20.69 -24.22
N SER A 553 -8.23 -20.16 -23.48
CA SER A 553 -7.53 -18.93 -23.82
C SER A 553 -6.85 -19.01 -25.17
N ALA A 554 -6.18 -20.11 -25.49
CA ALA A 554 -5.54 -20.29 -26.79
C ALA A 554 -6.57 -20.24 -27.93
N ARG A 555 -7.68 -20.96 -27.80
CA ARG A 555 -8.75 -20.96 -28.82
C ARG A 555 -9.37 -19.57 -29.00
N LEU A 556 -9.71 -18.90 -27.89
CA LEU A 556 -10.29 -17.55 -27.91
C LEU A 556 -9.34 -16.54 -28.55
N CYS A 557 -8.06 -16.53 -28.13
CA CYS A 557 -7.10 -15.56 -28.63
C CYS A 557 -6.75 -15.82 -30.11
N VAL A 558 -6.57 -17.09 -30.52
CA VAL A 558 -6.32 -17.43 -31.94
C VAL A 558 -7.49 -16.95 -32.80
N ALA A 559 -8.73 -17.21 -32.39
CA ALA A 559 -9.90 -16.76 -33.13
C ALA A 559 -9.98 -15.23 -33.23
N ALA A 560 -9.73 -14.51 -32.14
CA ALA A 560 -9.78 -13.05 -32.09
C ALA A 560 -8.72 -12.42 -32.98
N VAL A 561 -7.46 -12.87 -32.88
CA VAL A 561 -6.35 -12.31 -33.67
C VAL A 561 -6.46 -12.70 -35.14
N CYS A 562 -6.87 -13.93 -35.45
CA CYS A 562 -7.19 -14.31 -36.83
C CYS A 562 -8.26 -13.38 -37.40
N TYR A 563 -9.38 -13.16 -36.71
CA TYR A 563 -10.42 -12.27 -37.19
C TYR A 563 -9.92 -10.83 -37.41
N GLY A 564 -9.19 -10.28 -36.42
CA GLY A 564 -8.64 -8.92 -36.48
C GLY A 564 -7.67 -8.71 -37.65
N ILE A 565 -6.78 -9.67 -37.91
CA ILE A 565 -5.84 -9.60 -39.04
C ILE A 565 -6.57 -9.65 -40.39
N HIS A 566 -7.64 -10.44 -40.54
CA HIS A 566 -8.38 -10.47 -41.81
C HIS A 566 -9.19 -9.18 -42.00
N LYS A 567 -9.87 -8.70 -40.95
CA LYS A 567 -10.67 -7.47 -41.05
C LYS A 567 -9.79 -6.24 -41.29
N GLY A 568 -8.59 -6.23 -40.70
CA GLY A 568 -7.58 -5.18 -40.90
C GLY A 568 -6.68 -5.37 -42.11
N GLY A 569 -6.73 -6.52 -42.80
CA GLY A 569 -5.73 -6.90 -43.81
C GLY A 569 -5.64 -5.96 -45.02
N SER A 570 -6.71 -5.20 -45.30
CA SER A 570 -6.76 -4.18 -46.36
C SER A 570 -6.38 -2.76 -45.89
N LEU A 571 -6.15 -2.56 -44.59
CA LEU A 571 -5.91 -1.25 -43.97
C LEU A 571 -4.42 -1.09 -43.58
N PRO A 572 -3.89 0.15 -43.53
CA PRO A 572 -2.53 0.42 -43.04
C PRO A 572 -2.30 -0.09 -41.61
N LEU A 573 -1.04 -0.41 -41.25
CA LEU A 573 -0.65 -1.01 -39.96
C LEU A 573 -1.20 -0.26 -38.73
N GLN A 574 -1.31 1.06 -38.77
CA GLN A 574 -1.87 1.88 -37.68
C GLN A 574 -3.37 1.62 -37.46
N GLN A 575 -4.13 1.35 -38.52
CA GLN A 575 -5.56 1.06 -38.44
C GLN A 575 -5.83 -0.43 -38.13
N GLN A 576 -4.86 -1.32 -38.40
CA GLN A 576 -4.94 -2.72 -37.98
C GLN A 576 -4.95 -2.89 -36.45
N GLN A 577 -4.28 -1.98 -35.72
CA GLN A 577 -4.25 -1.98 -34.25
C GLN A 577 -5.65 -1.80 -33.62
N GLN A 578 -6.58 -1.18 -34.35
CA GLN A 578 -7.96 -0.98 -33.89
C GLN A 578 -8.75 -2.28 -33.76
N TYR A 579 -8.33 -3.34 -34.46
CA TYR A 579 -9.04 -4.63 -34.47
C TYR A 579 -8.28 -5.76 -33.76
N VAL A 580 -7.08 -5.50 -33.23
CA VAL A 580 -6.29 -6.53 -32.53
C VAL A 580 -6.00 -6.06 -31.09
N PRO A 581 -6.71 -6.61 -30.09
CA PRO A 581 -6.45 -6.30 -28.68
C PRO A 581 -5.03 -6.73 -28.26
N SER A 582 -4.26 -5.80 -27.68
CA SER A 582 -2.86 -6.04 -27.26
C SER A 582 -2.76 -7.11 -26.17
N SER A 583 -3.68 -7.11 -25.21
CA SER A 583 -3.77 -8.08 -24.11
C SER A 583 -3.91 -9.53 -24.60
N LEU A 584 -4.81 -9.79 -25.55
CA LEU A 584 -5.03 -11.12 -26.14
C LEU A 584 -3.84 -11.55 -27.00
N PHE A 585 -3.24 -10.61 -27.74
CA PHE A 585 -2.04 -10.88 -28.51
C PHE A 585 -0.86 -11.27 -27.62
N LYS A 586 -0.61 -10.53 -26.52
CA LYS A 586 0.40 -10.88 -25.51
C LYS A 586 0.14 -12.25 -24.87
N LYS A 587 -1.12 -12.68 -24.76
CA LYS A 587 -1.46 -14.04 -24.30
C LYS A 587 -1.11 -15.11 -25.32
N LEU A 588 -1.27 -14.83 -26.62
CA LEU A 588 -0.76 -15.75 -27.66
C LEU A 588 0.75 -15.86 -27.65
N LEU A 589 1.47 -14.75 -27.46
CA LEU A 589 2.93 -14.77 -27.34
C LEU A 589 3.42 -15.67 -26.20
N TYR A 590 2.64 -15.77 -25.12
CA TYR A 590 2.88 -16.71 -24.02
C TYR A 590 2.44 -18.14 -24.37
N LEU A 591 1.19 -18.33 -24.82
CA LEU A 591 0.57 -19.65 -24.96
C LEU A 591 1.09 -20.46 -26.15
N VAL A 592 1.35 -19.84 -27.31
CA VAL A 592 1.78 -20.56 -28.51
C VAL A 592 3.10 -21.30 -28.30
N PRO A 593 4.21 -20.65 -27.90
CA PRO A 593 5.47 -21.35 -27.64
C PRO A 593 5.41 -22.29 -26.43
N ARG A 594 4.52 -22.05 -25.47
CA ARG A 594 4.30 -22.98 -24.34
C ARG A 594 3.64 -24.29 -24.81
N LEU A 595 2.52 -24.18 -25.54
CA LEU A 595 1.68 -25.31 -25.94
C LEU A 595 2.17 -26.04 -27.19
N LEU A 596 2.94 -25.37 -28.05
CA LEU A 596 3.39 -25.86 -29.34
C LEU A 596 4.92 -25.70 -29.46
N PRO A 597 5.71 -26.71 -29.07
CA PRO A 597 7.16 -26.67 -29.17
C PRO A 597 7.66 -26.41 -30.60
N GLU A 598 6.88 -26.78 -31.61
CA GLU A 598 7.14 -26.55 -33.04
C GLU A 598 7.34 -25.06 -33.38
N SER A 599 6.75 -24.14 -32.61
CA SER A 599 6.88 -22.70 -32.87
C SER A 599 8.19 -22.10 -32.32
N ARG A 600 8.96 -22.86 -31.54
CA ARG A 600 10.23 -22.43 -30.92
C ARG A 600 11.40 -22.49 -31.90
N ARG A 601 11.31 -23.34 -32.94
CA ARG A 601 12.35 -23.48 -33.96
C ARG A 601 12.34 -22.29 -34.90
N THR A 602 13.49 -21.64 -35.04
CA THR A 602 13.71 -20.49 -35.94
C THR A 602 13.88 -20.87 -37.40
N SER A 603 13.90 -22.16 -37.75
CA SER A 603 13.99 -22.60 -39.15
C SER A 603 13.30 -23.95 -39.39
N ALA A 604 12.31 -23.92 -40.28
CA ALA A 604 12.02 -24.99 -41.21
C ALA A 604 11.38 -24.31 -42.42
N ASP A 605 11.93 -24.59 -43.60
CA ASP A 605 11.54 -24.00 -44.89
C ASP A 605 10.01 -23.92 -45.03
N PRO A 606 9.48 -22.87 -45.71
CA PRO A 606 8.09 -22.87 -46.10
C PRO A 606 7.90 -23.99 -47.12
N GLU A 607 7.61 -25.21 -46.65
CA GLU A 607 6.91 -26.16 -47.50
C GLU A 607 5.64 -25.44 -47.98
N GLU A 608 5.55 -25.30 -49.31
CA GLU A 608 4.50 -24.61 -50.03
C GLU A 608 3.13 -25.26 -49.78
N GLU A 609 2.55 -25.06 -48.60
CA GLU A 609 1.11 -25.16 -48.45
C GLU A 609 0.54 -23.83 -48.98
N GLY A 610 -0.17 -23.91 -50.12
CA GLY A 610 -0.80 -22.77 -50.80
C GLY A 610 -1.65 -21.91 -49.85
N PRO A 611 -2.11 -20.72 -50.26
CA PRO A 611 -2.66 -19.70 -49.37
C PRO A 611 -3.82 -20.22 -48.51
N CYS A 612 -3.47 -20.77 -47.34
CA CYS A 612 -4.43 -21.23 -46.36
C CYS A 612 -5.11 -19.97 -45.84
N ARG A 613 -6.39 -19.82 -46.18
CA ARG A 613 -7.22 -18.75 -45.64
C ARG A 613 -7.34 -18.98 -44.13
N LEU A 614 -6.50 -18.28 -43.36
CA LEU A 614 -6.42 -18.39 -41.89
C LEU A 614 -7.81 -18.40 -41.24
N TRP A 615 -8.76 -17.59 -41.73
CA TRP A 615 -10.15 -17.55 -41.25
C TRP A 615 -10.94 -18.84 -41.53
N SER A 616 -10.81 -19.44 -42.72
CA SER A 616 -11.55 -20.67 -43.03
C SER A 616 -11.12 -21.84 -42.15
N SER A 617 -9.86 -21.85 -41.71
CA SER A 617 -9.33 -22.85 -40.78
C SER A 617 -9.82 -22.69 -39.33
N VAL A 618 -10.33 -21.51 -38.96
CA VAL A 618 -10.96 -21.25 -37.64
C VAL A 618 -12.44 -21.63 -37.66
N THR A 619 -13.11 -21.47 -38.80
CA THR A 619 -14.56 -21.72 -38.96
C THR A 619 -14.90 -23.16 -39.29
N ASP A 620 -13.94 -23.97 -39.73
CA ASP A 620 -14.16 -25.38 -40.09
C ASP A 620 -14.05 -26.29 -38.86
N GLU A 621 -15.09 -27.11 -38.64
CA GLU A 621 -15.17 -28.05 -37.51
C GLU A 621 -14.09 -29.16 -37.58
N ASN A 622 -13.53 -29.41 -38.77
CA ASN A 622 -12.53 -30.47 -38.99
C ASN A 622 -11.09 -30.05 -38.64
N HIS A 623 -10.81 -28.75 -38.49
CA HIS A 623 -9.47 -28.25 -38.26
C HIS A 623 -9.16 -28.11 -36.76
N THR A 624 -8.03 -28.69 -36.32
CA THR A 624 -7.55 -28.50 -34.95
C THR A 624 -6.96 -27.10 -34.79
N TRP A 625 -7.41 -26.36 -33.78
CA TRP A 625 -6.90 -25.01 -33.42
C TRP A 625 -5.37 -24.88 -33.38
N ARG A 626 -4.64 -25.98 -33.12
CA ARG A 626 -3.17 -26.04 -33.13
C ARG A 626 -2.56 -25.70 -34.50
N LYS A 627 -3.09 -26.26 -35.58
CA LYS A 627 -2.62 -25.98 -36.95
C LYS A 627 -2.85 -24.52 -37.31
N THR A 628 -4.04 -24.02 -36.99
CA THR A 628 -4.41 -22.62 -37.17
C THR A 628 -3.49 -21.67 -36.38
N ALA A 629 -3.12 -22.03 -35.15
CA ALA A 629 -2.19 -21.26 -34.34
C ALA A 629 -0.78 -21.21 -34.94
N LEU A 630 -0.27 -22.33 -35.49
CA LEU A 630 1.03 -22.37 -36.16
C LEU A 630 1.05 -21.55 -37.46
N HIS A 631 -0.02 -21.65 -38.24
CA HIS A 631 -0.18 -20.85 -39.46
C HIS A 631 -0.25 -19.36 -39.12
N LEU A 632 -0.99 -19.00 -38.07
CA LEU A 632 -1.05 -17.63 -37.56
C LEU A 632 0.34 -17.15 -37.10
N TRP A 633 1.08 -17.98 -36.36
CA TRP A 633 2.42 -17.65 -35.87
C TRP A 633 3.41 -17.37 -37.01
N ARG A 634 3.33 -18.10 -38.12
CA ARG A 634 4.17 -17.90 -39.31
C ARG A 634 3.70 -16.75 -40.21
N HIS A 635 2.51 -16.21 -39.99
CA HIS A 635 1.94 -15.19 -40.86
C HIS A 635 2.67 -13.84 -40.77
N ALA A 636 2.92 -13.19 -41.91
CA ALA A 636 3.70 -11.96 -41.99
C ALA A 636 3.10 -10.81 -41.14
N ALA A 637 1.78 -10.62 -41.17
CA ALA A 637 1.12 -9.58 -40.37
C ALA A 637 1.27 -9.82 -38.85
N PHE A 638 1.32 -11.08 -38.42
CA PHE A 638 1.53 -11.41 -37.00
C PHE A 638 2.96 -11.06 -36.57
N GLN A 639 3.97 -11.35 -37.40
CA GLN A 639 5.36 -10.99 -37.14
C GLN A 639 5.59 -9.46 -37.15
N GLN A 640 4.89 -8.72 -38.02
CA GLN A 640 4.94 -7.25 -38.03
C GLN A 640 4.35 -6.64 -36.75
N LEU A 641 3.21 -7.15 -36.27
CA LEU A 641 2.60 -6.68 -35.02
C LEU A 641 3.50 -6.96 -33.81
N LYS A 642 4.22 -8.09 -33.79
CA LYS A 642 5.18 -8.45 -32.73
C LYS A 642 6.31 -7.43 -32.55
N GLN A 643 6.66 -6.67 -33.59
CA GLN A 643 7.72 -5.66 -33.52
C GLN A 643 7.29 -4.35 -32.82
N ILE A 644 5.98 -4.16 -32.61
CA ILE A 644 5.42 -2.94 -32.01
C ILE A 644 5.45 -3.06 -30.49
N SER A 645 5.95 -2.03 -29.80
CA SER A 645 6.16 -2.04 -28.34
C SER A 645 4.92 -2.40 -27.52
N GLN A 646 3.73 -1.96 -27.92
CA GLN A 646 2.47 -2.28 -27.23
C GLN A 646 2.11 -3.78 -27.23
N TYR A 647 2.59 -4.54 -28.22
CA TYR A 647 2.30 -5.95 -28.41
C TYR A 647 3.41 -6.86 -27.89
N GLN A 648 4.57 -6.31 -27.49
CA GLN A 648 5.67 -7.07 -26.93
C GLN A 648 5.34 -7.59 -25.52
N LEU A 649 5.70 -8.84 -25.26
CA LEU A 649 5.58 -9.47 -23.94
C LEU A 649 6.93 -9.36 -23.26
N CYS A 650 7.05 -8.50 -22.24
CA CYS A 650 8.29 -8.35 -21.48
C CYS A 650 8.56 -9.57 -20.60
N PHE A 651 9.82 -9.76 -20.19
CA PHE A 651 10.19 -10.89 -19.34
C PHE A 651 9.48 -10.90 -17.98
N SER A 652 9.30 -9.73 -17.35
CA SER A 652 8.51 -9.61 -16.11
C SER A 652 7.05 -10.04 -16.30
N GLU A 653 6.39 -9.57 -17.36
CA GLU A 653 5.01 -9.95 -17.68
C GLU A 653 4.87 -11.46 -17.98
N TRP A 654 5.92 -12.08 -18.53
CA TRP A 654 5.97 -13.53 -18.71
C TRP A 654 6.09 -14.26 -17.37
N LEU A 655 6.96 -13.80 -16.47
CA LEU A 655 7.15 -14.38 -15.14
C LEU A 655 5.87 -14.32 -14.30
N ASP A 656 5.14 -13.21 -14.33
CA ASP A 656 3.86 -13.06 -13.63
C ASP A 656 2.82 -14.10 -14.10
N LYS A 657 2.76 -14.33 -15.43
CA LYS A 657 1.89 -15.36 -16.00
C LYS A 657 2.33 -16.76 -15.60
N GLU A 658 3.63 -17.06 -15.65
CA GLU A 658 4.17 -18.37 -15.29
C GLU A 658 3.96 -18.69 -13.81
N LEU A 659 4.20 -17.73 -12.91
CA LEU A 659 4.00 -17.88 -11.46
C LEU A 659 2.51 -18.08 -11.09
N SER A 660 1.60 -17.57 -11.92
CA SER A 660 0.15 -17.78 -11.74
C SER A 660 -0.32 -19.20 -12.12
N VAL A 661 0.51 -20.00 -12.81
CA VAL A 661 0.16 -21.36 -13.21
C VAL A 661 0.14 -22.30 -12.01
N ARG A 662 -0.94 -23.10 -11.92
CA ARG A 662 -1.07 -24.16 -10.92
C ARG A 662 -0.32 -25.40 -11.39
N ARG A 663 0.65 -25.84 -10.58
CA ARG A 663 1.52 -26.97 -10.95
C ARG A 663 0.74 -28.27 -11.12
N SER A 664 -0.26 -28.51 -10.28
CA SER A 664 -1.08 -29.74 -10.31
C SER A 664 -2.06 -29.82 -11.49
N GLU A 665 -2.51 -28.68 -11.99
CA GLU A 665 -3.53 -28.58 -13.06
C GLU A 665 -2.95 -28.12 -14.40
N ASP A 666 -1.63 -28.14 -14.58
CA ASP A 666 -0.96 -27.71 -15.81
C ASP A 666 -1.20 -28.68 -16.99
N ILE A 667 -0.98 -28.18 -18.21
CA ILE A 667 -1.02 -28.98 -19.44
C ILE A 667 0.32 -29.67 -19.75
N LEU A 668 1.44 -29.07 -19.33
CA LEU A 668 2.78 -29.62 -19.52
C LEU A 668 3.12 -30.58 -18.37
N SER A 669 3.84 -31.66 -18.69
CA SER A 669 4.50 -32.48 -17.67
C SER A 669 5.64 -31.69 -16.99
N ASP A 670 6.07 -32.14 -15.80
CA ASP A 670 7.16 -31.48 -15.07
C ASP A 670 8.45 -31.37 -15.92
N SER A 671 8.78 -32.37 -16.74
CA SER A 671 9.96 -32.32 -17.63
C SER A 671 9.79 -31.32 -18.79
N GLU A 672 8.62 -31.33 -19.45
CA GLU A 672 8.34 -30.41 -20.56
C GLU A 672 8.28 -28.95 -20.08
N ARG A 673 7.80 -28.73 -18.84
CA ARG A 673 7.78 -27.40 -18.22
C ARG A 673 9.20 -26.89 -17.97
N GLN A 674 10.09 -27.73 -17.43
CA GLN A 674 11.49 -27.36 -17.21
C GLN A 674 12.19 -27.01 -18.52
N GLU A 675 12.02 -27.83 -19.57
CA GLU A 675 12.56 -27.56 -20.91
C GLU A 675 12.02 -26.24 -21.47
N HIS A 676 10.70 -26.00 -21.33
CA HIS A 676 10.09 -24.76 -21.78
C HIS A 676 10.68 -23.54 -21.07
N GLN A 677 10.78 -23.56 -19.74
CA GLN A 677 11.31 -22.45 -18.95
C GLN A 677 12.80 -22.19 -19.27
N GLN A 678 13.61 -23.25 -19.45
CA GLN A 678 15.01 -23.12 -19.87
C GLN A 678 15.12 -22.44 -21.24
N TRP A 679 14.31 -22.88 -22.22
CA TRP A 679 14.25 -22.25 -23.54
C TRP A 679 13.85 -20.77 -23.46
N VAL A 680 12.82 -20.45 -22.66
CA VAL A 680 12.37 -19.06 -22.50
C VAL A 680 13.46 -18.18 -21.89
N CYS A 681 14.12 -18.65 -20.83
CA CYS A 681 15.14 -17.86 -20.15
C CYS A 681 16.40 -17.70 -21.01
N LEU A 682 16.96 -18.78 -21.56
CA LEU A 682 18.25 -18.78 -22.23
C LEU A 682 18.19 -18.37 -23.70
N GLU A 683 17.21 -18.89 -24.46
CA GLU A 683 17.16 -18.63 -25.90
C GLU A 683 16.32 -17.39 -26.23
N LEU A 684 15.18 -17.18 -25.55
CA LEU A 684 14.27 -16.09 -25.85
C LEU A 684 14.66 -14.77 -25.16
N TYR A 685 14.57 -14.67 -23.83
CA TYR A 685 14.71 -13.38 -23.12
C TYR A 685 16.14 -12.99 -22.77
N LEU A 686 17.06 -13.93 -22.58
CA LEU A 686 18.46 -13.60 -22.36
C LEU A 686 19.04 -12.88 -23.58
N THR A 687 18.76 -13.37 -24.80
CA THR A 687 19.30 -12.78 -26.05
C THR A 687 18.58 -11.50 -26.49
N LEU A 688 17.33 -11.29 -26.06
CA LEU A 688 16.50 -10.18 -26.50
C LEU A 688 16.99 -8.84 -25.91
N PRO A 689 17.03 -7.72 -26.68
CA PRO A 689 17.42 -6.41 -26.17
C PRO A 689 16.52 -5.89 -25.06
N GLU A 690 17.07 -5.04 -24.18
CA GLU A 690 16.33 -4.44 -23.06
C GLU A 690 15.17 -3.56 -23.52
N GLU A 691 15.34 -2.82 -24.62
CA GLU A 691 14.30 -1.98 -25.22
C GLU A 691 13.06 -2.78 -25.64
N GLN A 692 13.22 -4.08 -25.88
CA GLN A 692 12.16 -5.02 -26.26
C GLN A 692 11.67 -5.88 -25.07
N GLY A 693 12.10 -5.53 -23.84
CA GLY A 693 11.70 -6.22 -22.62
C GLY A 693 12.50 -7.49 -22.30
N GLY A 694 13.70 -7.66 -22.88
CA GLY A 694 14.65 -8.73 -22.60
C GLY A 694 15.82 -8.32 -21.69
N CYS A 695 16.87 -9.16 -21.63
CA CYS A 695 18.03 -8.96 -20.75
C CYS A 695 19.33 -8.52 -21.46
N GLY A 696 19.33 -8.42 -22.80
CA GLY A 696 20.45 -7.89 -23.58
C GLY A 696 21.75 -8.71 -23.49
N GLY A 697 21.65 -10.00 -23.17
CA GLY A 697 22.77 -10.92 -22.95
C GLY A 697 23.34 -10.92 -21.53
N ASP A 698 22.80 -10.09 -20.62
CA ASP A 698 23.28 -10.02 -19.24
C ASP A 698 22.52 -10.99 -18.30
N MET A 699 23.24 -11.99 -17.83
CA MET A 699 22.73 -13.02 -16.92
C MET A 699 22.38 -12.47 -15.53
N ARG A 700 22.99 -11.35 -15.09
CA ARG A 700 22.65 -10.70 -13.81
C ARG A 700 21.24 -10.12 -13.86
N ARG A 701 20.91 -9.47 -14.98
CA ARG A 701 19.58 -8.89 -15.18
C ARG A 701 18.52 -9.97 -15.26
N LEU A 702 18.81 -11.08 -15.94
CA LEU A 702 17.95 -12.27 -15.94
C LEU A 702 17.67 -12.73 -14.49
N CYS A 703 18.71 -12.89 -13.68
CA CYS A 703 18.56 -13.27 -12.27
C CYS A 703 17.83 -12.20 -11.43
N SER A 704 18.02 -10.91 -11.73
CA SER A 704 17.27 -9.80 -11.11
C SER A 704 15.77 -9.96 -11.33
N HIS A 705 15.36 -10.19 -12.57
CA HIS A 705 13.95 -10.34 -12.92
C HIS A 705 13.34 -11.58 -12.26
N LEU A 706 14.05 -12.72 -12.26
CA LEU A 706 13.62 -13.93 -11.56
C LEU A 706 13.44 -13.69 -10.06
N LEU A 707 14.42 -13.03 -9.42
CA LEU A 707 14.37 -12.71 -8.00
C LEU A 707 13.19 -11.78 -7.68
N ASN A 708 13.06 -10.70 -8.44
CA ASN A 708 12.01 -9.70 -8.27
C ASN A 708 10.61 -10.33 -8.41
N ALA A 709 10.40 -11.17 -9.43
CA ALA A 709 9.12 -11.84 -9.63
C ALA A 709 8.74 -12.77 -8.46
N VAL A 710 9.71 -13.51 -7.90
CA VAL A 710 9.46 -14.36 -6.72
C VAL A 710 9.13 -13.52 -5.49
N LEU A 711 9.81 -12.39 -5.30
CA LEU A 711 9.54 -11.47 -4.17
C LEU A 711 8.19 -10.77 -4.30
N ASP A 712 7.74 -10.43 -5.52
CA ASP A 712 6.47 -9.73 -5.79
C ASP A 712 5.23 -10.64 -5.72
N GLN A 713 5.42 -11.96 -5.69
CA GLN A 713 4.34 -12.96 -5.67
C GLN A 713 3.37 -12.81 -4.47
N HIS A 714 3.79 -12.19 -3.36
CA HIS A 714 2.99 -12.04 -2.15
C HIS A 714 2.13 -10.78 -2.12
N LEU A 715 2.39 -9.81 -3.01
CA LEU A 715 1.59 -8.59 -3.15
C LEU A 715 0.32 -8.83 -3.99
N SER A 716 0.32 -9.86 -4.82
CA SER A 716 -0.75 -10.16 -5.80
C SER A 716 -1.73 -11.26 -5.35
N LEU A 717 -1.38 -12.04 -4.32
CA LEU A 717 -2.21 -13.14 -3.84
C LEU A 717 -2.87 -12.76 -2.51
N ASN A 718 -4.20 -12.60 -2.53
CA ASN A 718 -5.01 -12.69 -1.32
C ASN A 718 -4.63 -13.99 -0.59
N LEU A 719 -4.25 -13.87 0.68
CA LEU A 719 -3.59 -14.88 1.53
C LEU A 719 -4.33 -16.24 1.72
N GLU A 720 -5.41 -16.52 0.99
CA GLU A 720 -6.26 -17.69 1.21
C GLU A 720 -5.85 -18.94 0.40
N GLN A 721 -5.02 -18.81 -0.64
CA GLN A 721 -4.57 -19.97 -1.41
C GLN A 721 -3.16 -20.38 -0.98
N THR A 722 -3.11 -21.34 -0.05
CA THR A 722 -1.96 -22.15 0.35
C THR A 722 -0.85 -22.20 -0.70
N GLY A 723 0.33 -21.67 -0.37
CA GLY A 723 1.51 -21.56 -1.24
C GLY A 723 2.17 -22.88 -1.68
N ALA A 724 1.41 -23.96 -1.83
CA ALA A 724 1.90 -25.30 -2.17
C ALA A 724 1.78 -25.65 -3.67
N ASP A 725 0.90 -24.99 -4.44
CA ASP A 725 0.60 -25.39 -5.83
C ASP A 725 0.94 -24.34 -6.90
N THR A 726 1.90 -23.45 -6.63
CA THR A 726 2.39 -22.46 -7.63
C THR A 726 3.65 -22.95 -8.33
N CYS A 727 4.01 -22.35 -9.47
CA CYS A 727 5.27 -22.62 -10.19
C CYS A 727 6.51 -21.92 -9.59
N SER A 728 6.38 -21.28 -8.43
CA SER A 728 7.49 -20.68 -7.67
C SER A 728 8.73 -21.59 -7.49
N PRO A 729 8.61 -22.88 -7.09
CA PRO A 729 9.78 -23.76 -6.97
C PRO A 729 10.49 -24.00 -8.31
N ASP A 730 9.76 -24.00 -9.43
CA ASP A 730 10.35 -24.20 -10.76
C ASP A 730 11.18 -22.97 -11.15
N ILE A 731 10.66 -21.76 -10.91
CA ILE A 731 11.40 -20.50 -11.11
C ILE A 731 12.63 -20.41 -10.18
N LEU A 732 12.50 -20.83 -8.92
CA LEU A 732 13.64 -20.93 -8.00
C LEU A 732 14.69 -21.93 -8.48
N SER A 733 14.29 -23.05 -9.09
CA SER A 733 15.23 -24.01 -9.68
C SER A 733 15.99 -23.42 -10.87
N ARG A 734 15.33 -22.61 -11.70
CA ARG A 734 15.98 -21.85 -12.80
C ARG A 734 16.97 -20.82 -12.25
N LEU A 735 16.59 -20.10 -11.20
CA LEU A 735 17.51 -19.19 -10.52
C LEU A 735 18.74 -19.93 -9.99
N GLN A 736 18.59 -21.12 -9.39
CA GLN A 736 19.72 -21.93 -8.93
C GLN A 736 20.64 -22.35 -10.09
N GLU A 737 20.07 -22.81 -11.20
CA GLU A 737 20.79 -23.22 -12.40
C GLU A 737 21.63 -22.07 -12.96
N PHE A 738 21.03 -20.89 -13.13
CA PHE A 738 21.72 -19.73 -13.69
C PHE A 738 22.74 -19.13 -12.72
N VAL A 739 22.45 -19.10 -11.42
CA VAL A 739 23.43 -18.67 -10.41
C VAL A 739 24.64 -19.61 -10.39
N TYR A 740 24.43 -20.92 -10.55
CA TYR A 740 25.52 -21.88 -10.65
C TYR A 740 26.32 -21.73 -11.94
N GLU A 741 25.67 -21.56 -13.09
CA GLU A 741 26.34 -21.33 -14.37
C GLU A 741 27.20 -20.06 -14.36
N MET A 742 26.71 -18.98 -13.76
CA MET A 742 27.51 -17.77 -13.55
C MET A 742 28.74 -18.02 -12.67
N GLU A 743 28.62 -18.82 -11.60
CA GLU A 743 29.76 -19.15 -10.76
C GLU A 743 30.81 -19.98 -11.53
N VAL A 744 30.38 -20.99 -12.28
CA VAL A 744 31.28 -21.86 -13.05
C VAL A 744 31.97 -21.11 -14.18
N THR A 745 31.24 -20.26 -14.91
CA THR A 745 31.82 -19.44 -15.99
C THR A 745 32.77 -18.35 -15.48
N SER A 746 32.68 -17.99 -14.20
CA SER A 746 33.55 -17.00 -13.54
C SER A 746 34.90 -17.55 -13.02
N LEU A 747 35.21 -18.85 -13.22
CA LEU A 747 36.45 -19.50 -12.77
C LEU A 747 37.73 -18.96 -13.48
N PRO A 748 38.92 -19.10 -12.85
CA PRO A 748 40.02 -18.12 -12.90
C PRO A 748 40.94 -18.27 -14.13
N GLY A 749 40.42 -17.94 -15.31
CA GLY A 749 41.22 -17.83 -16.54
C GLY A 749 41.03 -16.50 -17.29
N GLY A 750 39.93 -15.78 -17.07
CA GLY A 750 39.63 -14.50 -17.71
C GLY A 750 40.04 -13.30 -16.84
N ARG A 751 40.88 -12.40 -17.36
CA ARG A 751 41.19 -11.09 -16.73
C ARG A 751 40.01 -10.10 -16.81
N GLY A 752 38.81 -10.53 -16.46
CA GLY A 752 37.61 -9.70 -16.45
C GLY A 752 36.80 -9.97 -15.19
N HIS A 753 36.71 -8.97 -14.32
CA HIS A 753 35.82 -8.84 -13.16
C HIS A 753 35.09 -10.11 -12.68
N SER A 754 35.64 -10.78 -11.66
CA SER A 754 34.85 -11.55 -10.68
C SER A 754 33.88 -10.58 -9.98
N SER A 755 32.83 -10.18 -10.68
CA SER A 755 31.83 -9.25 -10.18
C SER A 755 30.80 -10.06 -9.39
N ASP A 756 30.45 -9.53 -8.22
CA ASP A 756 29.95 -10.27 -7.09
C ASP A 756 28.47 -10.66 -7.24
N LEU A 757 28.18 -11.96 -7.39
CA LEU A 757 26.82 -12.48 -7.57
C LEU A 757 25.95 -12.25 -6.33
N TRP A 758 26.49 -12.52 -5.14
CA TRP A 758 25.77 -12.28 -3.89
C TRP A 758 25.67 -10.81 -3.55
N ASP A 759 26.68 -10.00 -3.86
CA ASP A 759 26.59 -8.56 -3.62
C ASP A 759 25.48 -7.96 -4.46
N PHE A 760 25.35 -8.40 -5.71
CA PHE A 760 24.22 -8.03 -6.57
C PHE A 760 22.86 -8.47 -5.99
N LEU A 761 22.74 -9.71 -5.49
CA LEU A 761 21.48 -10.18 -4.89
C LEU A 761 21.13 -9.41 -3.61
N PHE A 762 22.11 -9.16 -2.74
CA PHE A 762 21.91 -8.38 -1.51
C PHE A 762 21.64 -6.90 -1.80
N GLU A 763 22.25 -6.33 -2.83
CA GLU A 763 21.97 -4.96 -3.27
C GLU A 763 20.54 -4.82 -3.80
N THR A 764 20.07 -5.79 -4.60
CA THR A 764 18.69 -5.82 -5.12
C THR A 764 17.66 -5.80 -3.98
N LEU A 765 17.91 -6.53 -2.89
CA LEU A 765 17.07 -6.48 -1.70
C LEU A 765 17.19 -5.17 -0.95
N SER A 766 18.42 -4.68 -0.78
CA SER A 766 18.69 -3.46 -0.02
C SER A 766 17.97 -2.27 -0.65
N GLN A 767 17.97 -2.19 -1.98
CA GLN A 767 17.20 -1.21 -2.74
C GLN A 767 15.69 -1.36 -2.48
N ARG A 768 15.13 -2.58 -2.46
CA ARG A 768 13.69 -2.78 -2.16
C ARG A 768 13.33 -2.38 -0.73
N CYS A 769 14.15 -2.76 0.25
CA CYS A 769 13.93 -2.45 1.66
C CYS A 769 14.11 -0.96 1.99
N SER A 770 14.91 -0.21 1.22
CA SER A 770 15.12 1.23 1.45
C SER A 770 13.94 2.11 1.01
N HIS A 771 13.23 1.74 -0.05
CA HIS A 771 12.06 2.49 -0.56
C HIS A 771 10.82 2.37 0.36
N SER A 772 10.85 1.49 1.35
CA SER A 772 9.74 1.13 2.21
C SER A 772 9.65 1.86 3.56
N ARG A 773 10.65 2.68 3.93
CA ARG A 773 10.79 3.14 5.33
C ARG A 773 9.87 4.30 5.75
N THR A 774 8.93 4.75 4.91
CA THR A 774 8.24 6.04 5.10
C THR A 774 6.79 5.97 5.62
N SER A 775 6.19 4.79 5.85
CA SER A 775 4.86 4.70 6.50
C SER A 775 4.57 3.36 7.20
N ALA A 776 3.70 3.38 8.22
CA ALA A 776 3.38 2.21 9.07
C ALA A 776 2.72 1.04 8.33
N SER A 777 1.99 1.29 7.23
CA SER A 777 1.42 0.25 6.35
C SER A 777 2.48 -0.52 5.55
N VAL A 778 3.74 -0.05 5.57
CA VAL A 778 4.84 -0.58 4.79
C VAL A 778 5.74 -1.52 5.62
N GLY A 779 5.62 -1.51 6.95
CA GLY A 779 6.31 -2.49 7.81
C GLY A 779 5.96 -3.93 7.43
N ILE A 780 4.67 -4.22 7.25
CA ILE A 780 4.16 -5.56 6.92
C ILE A 780 4.66 -6.05 5.55
N SER A 781 4.74 -5.17 4.54
CA SER A 781 5.23 -5.54 3.21
C SER A 781 6.74 -5.85 3.20
N THR A 782 7.53 -5.14 4.02
CA THR A 782 8.96 -5.45 4.19
C THR A 782 9.20 -6.78 4.91
N GLU A 783 8.42 -7.10 5.95
CA GLU A 783 8.50 -8.38 6.65
C GLU A 783 8.16 -9.55 5.71
N LEU A 784 7.06 -9.45 4.96
CA LEU A 784 6.66 -10.42 3.94
C LEU A 784 7.73 -10.62 2.86
N SER A 785 8.32 -9.52 2.39
CA SER A 785 9.42 -9.55 1.40
C SER A 785 10.64 -10.30 1.94
N LEU A 786 11.01 -10.05 3.20
CA LEU A 786 12.15 -10.70 3.83
C LEU A 786 11.88 -12.18 4.16
N HIS A 787 10.65 -12.56 4.51
CA HIS A 787 10.27 -13.97 4.63
C HIS A 787 10.39 -14.72 3.29
N THR A 788 9.99 -14.09 2.20
CA THR A 788 10.12 -14.64 0.84
C THR A 788 11.59 -14.74 0.46
N TRP A 789 12.39 -13.71 0.77
CA TRP A 789 13.83 -13.76 0.60
C TRP A 789 14.47 -14.93 1.36
N ASN A 790 14.04 -15.21 2.59
CA ASN A 790 14.56 -16.36 3.34
C ASN A 790 14.29 -17.69 2.62
N ARG A 791 13.19 -17.82 1.87
CA ARG A 791 12.95 -19.00 1.01
C ARG A 791 13.93 -19.06 -0.16
N VAL A 792 14.15 -17.92 -0.85
CA VAL A 792 15.13 -17.82 -1.94
C VAL A 792 16.54 -18.19 -1.45
N LEU A 793 16.95 -17.59 -0.32
CA LEU A 793 18.24 -17.81 0.33
C LEU A 793 18.47 -19.29 0.63
N LEU A 794 17.46 -19.98 1.17
CA LEU A 794 17.55 -21.41 1.49
C LEU A 794 17.55 -22.31 0.25
N ALA A 795 16.97 -21.83 -0.86
CA ALA A 795 16.94 -22.56 -2.12
C ALA A 795 18.32 -22.50 -2.81
N LEU A 796 19.02 -21.37 -2.74
CA LEU A 796 20.34 -21.22 -3.35
C LEU A 796 21.42 -22.07 -2.64
N PRO A 797 22.47 -22.55 -3.34
CA PRO A 797 23.51 -23.34 -2.69
C PRO A 797 24.30 -22.54 -1.64
N ALA A 798 24.37 -23.08 -0.42
CA ALA A 798 25.01 -22.42 0.73
C ALA A 798 26.49 -22.03 0.51
N VAL A 799 27.21 -22.77 -0.33
CA VAL A 799 28.64 -22.55 -0.61
C VAL A 799 28.88 -21.17 -1.23
N LEU A 800 27.89 -20.67 -1.98
CA LEU A 800 28.03 -19.45 -2.76
C LEU A 800 28.03 -18.21 -1.87
N LEU A 801 27.45 -18.29 -0.67
CA LEU A 801 27.29 -17.17 0.26
C LEU A 801 28.61 -16.54 0.71
N PHE A 802 29.70 -17.29 0.61
CA PHE A 802 31.01 -16.87 1.06
C PHE A 802 31.94 -16.71 -0.14
N LYS A 803 32.51 -15.51 -0.26
CA LYS A 803 33.50 -15.21 -1.30
C LYS A 803 34.88 -15.72 -0.85
N VAL A 804 35.61 -16.33 -1.78
CA VAL A 804 37.02 -16.71 -1.57
C VAL A 804 37.89 -15.65 -2.23
N LYS A 805 38.64 -14.89 -1.43
CA LYS A 805 39.61 -13.89 -1.90
C LYS A 805 41.00 -14.51 -1.96
N ALA A 806 41.74 -14.27 -3.05
CA ALA A 806 43.15 -14.62 -3.15
C ALA A 806 43.99 -13.37 -2.87
N GLU A 807 44.43 -13.18 -1.63
CA GLU A 807 45.29 -12.06 -1.22
C GLU A 807 46.67 -12.59 -0.81
N GLY A 808 47.73 -12.06 -1.43
CA GLY A 808 49.11 -12.41 -1.06
C GLY A 808 49.51 -13.88 -1.23
N GLY A 809 48.87 -14.61 -2.17
CA GLY A 809 49.09 -16.04 -2.39
C GLY A 809 48.36 -16.97 -1.40
N LYS A 810 47.53 -16.41 -0.51
CA LYS A 810 46.63 -17.17 0.37
C LYS A 810 45.18 -16.92 -0.03
N THR A 811 44.41 -17.99 -0.04
CA THR A 811 42.96 -17.97 -0.26
C THR A 811 42.24 -17.83 1.08
N THR A 812 41.58 -16.71 1.33
CA THR A 812 40.83 -16.40 2.56
C THR A 812 39.34 -16.25 2.26
N LEU A 813 38.50 -16.48 3.26
CA LEU A 813 37.05 -16.25 3.15
C LEU A 813 36.66 -14.81 3.51
N ASP A 814 35.76 -14.22 2.74
CA ASP A 814 35.12 -12.93 3.03
C ASP A 814 33.66 -13.13 3.45
N CYS A 815 33.33 -12.57 4.61
CA CYS A 815 32.00 -12.62 5.21
C CYS A 815 31.39 -11.22 5.47
N SER A 816 32.02 -10.14 5.00
CA SER A 816 31.60 -8.75 5.24
C SER A 816 30.15 -8.48 4.83
N LYS A 817 29.76 -8.84 3.62
CA LYS A 817 28.42 -8.62 3.06
C LYS A 817 27.32 -9.42 3.76
N LEU A 818 27.62 -10.65 4.15
CA LEU A 818 26.71 -11.45 4.97
C LEU A 818 26.47 -10.78 6.34
N ILE A 819 27.53 -10.26 6.95
CA ILE A 819 27.44 -9.53 8.22
C ILE A 819 26.58 -8.26 8.06
N GLU A 820 26.81 -7.48 7.00
CA GLU A 820 25.99 -6.32 6.65
C GLU A 820 24.51 -6.70 6.50
N HIS A 821 24.21 -7.72 5.68
CA HIS A 821 22.84 -8.17 5.45
C HIS A 821 22.13 -8.63 6.72
N VAL A 822 22.82 -9.40 7.59
CA VAL A 822 22.22 -9.88 8.84
C VAL A 822 21.94 -8.71 9.79
N ASN A 823 22.89 -7.79 9.90
CA ASN A 823 22.80 -6.65 10.81
C ASN A 823 21.84 -5.56 10.31
N GLU A 824 21.61 -5.39 9.00
CA GLU A 824 20.72 -4.36 8.48
C GLU A 824 19.29 -4.87 8.28
N HIS A 825 19.13 -6.06 7.70
CA HIS A 825 17.83 -6.54 7.20
C HIS A 825 17.27 -7.71 8.02
N GLN A 826 18.06 -8.78 8.24
CA GLN A 826 17.52 -10.00 8.88
C GLN A 826 17.15 -9.82 10.35
N ARG A 827 17.80 -8.90 11.08
CA ARG A 827 17.47 -8.58 12.47
C ARG A 827 16.01 -8.14 12.67
N ASN A 828 15.36 -7.61 11.62
CA ASN A 828 13.97 -7.14 11.68
C ASN A 828 12.97 -8.31 11.71
N VAL A 829 13.29 -9.46 11.11
CA VAL A 829 12.38 -10.61 10.92
C VAL A 829 12.53 -11.69 12.00
N CYS A 830 13.41 -11.48 12.98
CA CYS A 830 13.71 -12.45 14.03
C CYS A 830 12.61 -12.57 15.12
N PHE A 831 11.33 -12.38 14.78
CA PHE A 831 10.20 -12.44 15.71
C PHE A 831 9.49 -13.82 15.62
N PRO A 832 9.10 -14.51 16.72
CA PRO A 832 9.09 -14.12 18.15
C PRO A 832 10.36 -14.44 18.93
N ALA A 833 11.23 -15.29 18.40
CA ALA A 833 12.30 -15.91 19.19
C ALA A 833 13.57 -15.08 19.31
N SER A 834 13.60 -13.82 18.86
CA SER A 834 14.75 -12.89 18.94
C SER A 834 16.08 -13.44 18.34
N VAL A 835 15.95 -14.51 17.55
CA VAL A 835 17.00 -15.39 17.05
C VAL A 835 16.65 -15.70 15.59
N LEU A 836 17.66 -15.90 14.73
CA LEU A 836 17.42 -16.31 13.35
C LEU A 836 16.76 -17.70 13.29
N PRO A 837 15.91 -17.97 12.29
CA PRO A 837 15.35 -19.31 12.09
C PRO A 837 16.45 -20.39 12.01
N CYS A 838 16.19 -21.58 12.54
CA CYS A 838 17.13 -22.69 12.55
C CYS A 838 17.63 -23.03 11.14
N CYS A 839 16.72 -23.07 10.15
CA CYS A 839 17.06 -23.36 8.75
C CYS A 839 18.08 -22.36 8.18
N VAL A 840 17.88 -21.06 8.42
CA VAL A 840 18.78 -19.99 7.92
C VAL A 840 20.13 -20.06 8.62
N THR A 841 20.13 -20.22 9.94
CA THR A 841 21.35 -20.37 10.75
C THR A 841 22.19 -21.56 10.30
N GLY A 842 21.55 -22.72 10.12
CA GLY A 842 22.22 -23.93 9.64
C GLY A 842 22.75 -23.79 8.22
N HIS A 843 22.03 -23.06 7.35
CA HIS A 843 22.45 -22.80 5.99
C HIS A 843 23.71 -21.93 5.93
N PHE A 844 23.81 -20.88 6.75
CA PHE A 844 25.04 -20.07 6.87
C PHE A 844 26.24 -20.87 7.38
N LEU A 845 26.06 -21.69 8.40
CA LEU A 845 27.14 -22.55 8.93
C LEU A 845 27.59 -23.60 7.92
N LYS A 846 26.64 -24.23 7.22
CA LYS A 846 26.91 -25.17 6.12
C LYS A 846 27.72 -24.47 5.01
N GLY A 847 27.32 -23.25 4.64
CA GLY A 847 28.03 -22.44 3.65
C GLY A 847 29.47 -22.15 4.05
N LEU A 848 29.70 -21.75 5.30
CA LEU A 848 31.04 -21.45 5.82
C LEU A 848 31.95 -22.69 5.75
N LEU A 849 31.46 -23.85 6.18
CA LEU A 849 32.23 -25.10 6.13
C LEU A 849 32.52 -25.51 4.69
N CYS A 850 31.53 -25.49 3.80
CA CYS A 850 31.74 -25.86 2.39
C CYS A 850 32.68 -24.90 1.66
N ALA A 851 32.54 -23.59 1.87
CA ALA A 851 33.39 -22.58 1.24
C ALA A 851 34.84 -22.67 1.73
N SER A 852 35.05 -22.98 3.01
CA SER A 852 36.39 -23.12 3.61
C SER A 852 37.24 -24.20 2.94
N VAL A 853 36.63 -25.22 2.33
CA VAL A 853 37.35 -26.29 1.61
C VAL A 853 38.09 -25.75 0.39
N ARG A 854 37.63 -24.64 -0.20
CA ARG A 854 38.31 -23.95 -1.30
C ARG A 854 39.58 -23.21 -0.83
N CYS A 855 39.80 -23.10 0.48
CA CYS A 855 40.96 -22.46 1.07
C CYS A 855 42.09 -23.46 1.36
N GLY A 856 43.34 -23.01 1.31
CA GLY A 856 44.51 -23.85 1.61
C GLY A 856 44.51 -24.46 3.03
N ARG A 857 43.93 -23.78 4.03
CA ARG A 857 43.80 -24.26 5.41
C ARG A 857 42.37 -24.08 5.95
N PRO A 858 41.46 -25.03 5.68
CA PRO A 858 40.03 -24.85 5.97
C PRO A 858 39.70 -24.62 7.45
N ALA A 859 40.29 -25.40 8.36
CA ALA A 859 39.98 -25.29 9.80
C ALA A 859 40.42 -23.94 10.39
N GLU A 860 41.60 -23.44 9.99
CA GLU A 860 42.10 -22.12 10.41
C GLU A 860 41.22 -20.98 9.88
N GLU A 861 40.76 -21.09 8.62
CA GLU A 861 39.88 -20.08 8.01
C GLU A 861 38.48 -20.07 8.63
N VAL A 862 37.91 -21.24 8.95
CA VAL A 862 36.64 -21.31 9.70
C VAL A 862 36.78 -20.63 11.06
N ASN A 863 37.88 -20.92 11.78
CA ASN A 863 38.13 -20.30 13.08
C ASN A 863 38.28 -18.77 12.95
N ARG A 864 39.04 -18.29 11.96
CA ARG A 864 39.23 -16.86 11.70
C ARG A 864 37.91 -16.15 11.38
N CYS A 865 37.12 -16.69 10.45
CA CYS A 865 35.82 -16.11 10.08
C CYS A 865 34.83 -16.12 11.23
N TRP A 866 34.77 -17.21 12.00
CA TRP A 866 33.89 -17.29 13.17
C TRP A 866 34.29 -16.30 14.26
N SER A 867 35.59 -16.11 14.52
CA SER A 867 36.07 -15.08 15.44
C SER A 867 35.69 -13.68 14.96
N GLN A 868 35.81 -13.38 13.66
CA GLN A 868 35.36 -12.11 13.09
C GLN A 868 33.83 -11.90 13.25
N MET A 869 33.03 -12.93 12.95
CA MET A 869 31.58 -12.89 13.14
C MET A 869 31.19 -12.72 14.61
N SER A 870 31.95 -13.27 15.55
CA SER A 870 31.67 -13.09 16.98
C SER A 870 31.78 -11.65 17.46
N GLY A 871 32.61 -10.83 16.82
CA GLY A 871 32.70 -9.39 17.09
C GLY A 871 31.70 -8.55 16.29
N CYS A 872 31.46 -8.90 15.02
CA CYS A 872 30.71 -8.05 14.10
C CYS A 872 29.26 -8.49 13.82
N CYS A 873 28.91 -9.76 14.05
CA CYS A 873 27.57 -10.33 13.83
C CYS A 873 27.12 -11.22 15.01
N PRO A 874 26.90 -10.62 16.19
CA PRO A 874 26.53 -11.35 17.40
C PRO A 874 25.21 -12.13 17.28
N LEU A 875 24.28 -11.67 16.44
CA LEU A 875 22.99 -12.33 16.23
C LEU A 875 23.16 -13.76 15.67
N LEU A 876 24.06 -13.95 14.70
CA LEU A 876 24.34 -15.27 14.12
C LEU A 876 24.94 -16.22 15.16
N VAL A 877 25.83 -15.70 16.02
CA VAL A 877 26.50 -16.47 17.07
C VAL A 877 25.52 -16.93 18.15
N VAL A 878 24.63 -16.03 18.60
CA VAL A 878 23.56 -16.39 19.55
C VAL A 878 22.60 -17.40 18.92
N SER A 879 22.28 -17.25 17.63
CA SER A 879 21.42 -18.19 16.90
C SER A 879 22.04 -19.57 16.77
N ALA A 880 23.32 -19.66 16.46
CA ALA A 880 24.04 -20.92 16.38
C ALA A 880 24.10 -21.64 17.73
N ALA A 881 24.35 -20.91 18.82
CA ALA A 881 24.34 -21.46 20.18
C ALA A 881 22.93 -21.93 20.60
N HIS A 882 21.89 -21.15 20.30
CA HIS A 882 20.50 -21.49 20.62
C HIS A 882 20.03 -22.77 19.91
N TRP A 883 20.35 -22.93 18.62
CA TRP A 883 19.96 -24.10 17.81
C TRP A 883 21.01 -25.23 17.81
N TRP A 884 22.07 -25.14 18.62
CA TRP A 884 23.23 -26.04 18.54
C TRP A 884 22.88 -27.52 18.69
N GLN A 885 21.88 -27.86 19.52
CA GLN A 885 21.41 -29.23 19.69
C GLN A 885 20.91 -29.85 18.36
N GLN A 886 20.28 -29.06 17.48
CA GLN A 886 19.80 -29.51 16.18
C GLN A 886 20.89 -29.42 15.09
N LEU A 887 21.81 -28.46 15.21
CA LEU A 887 22.83 -28.17 14.19
C LEU A 887 24.13 -28.96 14.35
N SER A 888 24.49 -29.39 15.56
CA SER A 888 25.77 -30.06 15.85
C SER A 888 25.98 -31.32 14.99
N SER A 889 25.07 -32.29 15.07
CA SER A 889 25.14 -33.55 14.31
C SER A 889 25.31 -33.36 12.79
N PRO A 890 24.45 -32.58 12.08
CA PRO A 890 24.60 -32.39 10.65
C PRO A 890 25.89 -31.63 10.26
N LEU A 891 26.38 -30.71 11.10
CA LEU A 891 27.63 -29.96 10.82
C LEU A 891 28.88 -30.83 11.03
N PHE A 892 28.96 -31.61 12.11
CA PHE A 892 30.07 -32.56 12.32
C PHE A 892 30.09 -33.64 11.25
N SER A 893 28.92 -34.16 10.85
CA SER A 893 28.80 -35.09 9.72
C SER A 893 29.25 -34.46 8.39
N LEU A 894 28.88 -33.21 8.13
CA LEU A 894 29.34 -32.48 6.96
C LEU A 894 30.86 -32.31 6.95
N TRP A 895 31.46 -31.90 8.08
CA TRP A 895 32.91 -31.77 8.20
C TRP A 895 33.63 -33.09 7.95
N GLY A 896 33.13 -34.18 8.55
CA GLY A 896 33.65 -35.53 8.32
C GLY A 896 33.67 -35.89 6.83
N ARG A 897 32.57 -35.66 6.11
CA ARG A 897 32.49 -35.93 4.65
C ARG A 897 33.39 -35.05 3.78
N LEU A 898 33.72 -33.84 4.22
CA LEU A 898 34.53 -32.91 3.43
C LEU A 898 36.03 -33.12 3.60
N ARG A 899 36.47 -33.65 4.76
CA ARG A 899 37.89 -33.67 5.16
C ARG A 899 38.37 -35.01 5.75
N ASP A 900 37.56 -36.07 5.71
CA ASP A 900 37.85 -37.46 6.09
C ASP A 900 38.99 -37.61 7.11
N GLY A 901 38.68 -37.51 8.41
CA GLY A 901 39.61 -37.80 9.50
C GLY A 901 40.32 -36.58 10.12
N GLU A 902 40.18 -35.37 9.57
CA GLU A 902 40.66 -34.16 10.23
C GLU A 902 39.79 -33.76 11.44
N PRO A 903 40.41 -33.28 12.55
CA PRO A 903 39.65 -32.80 13.70
C PRO A 903 38.76 -31.61 13.31
N PRO A 904 37.56 -31.49 13.89
CA PRO A 904 36.67 -30.38 13.59
C PRO A 904 37.24 -29.05 14.08
N PRO A 905 36.89 -27.91 13.44
CA PRO A 905 37.37 -26.60 13.84
C PRO A 905 37.12 -26.31 15.32
N GLU A 906 38.11 -25.71 15.98
CA GLU A 906 38.08 -25.38 17.42
C GLU A 906 36.81 -24.62 17.81
N GLN A 907 36.36 -23.68 16.97
CA GLN A 907 35.16 -22.89 17.27
C GLN A 907 33.86 -23.71 17.34
N LEU A 908 33.73 -24.81 16.57
CA LEU A 908 32.58 -25.72 16.69
C LEU A 908 32.67 -26.58 17.96
N GLN A 909 33.90 -26.95 18.36
CA GLN A 909 34.13 -27.65 19.62
C GLN A 909 33.77 -26.73 20.81
N LEU A 910 34.16 -25.45 20.75
CA LEU A 910 33.83 -24.45 21.77
C LEU A 910 32.31 -24.23 21.93
N LEU A 911 31.53 -24.27 20.85
CA LEU A 911 30.05 -24.23 20.95
C LEU A 911 29.50 -25.48 21.67
N THR A 912 30.09 -26.64 21.40
CA THR A 912 29.71 -27.90 22.04
C THR A 912 30.08 -27.93 23.52
N ASP A 913 31.28 -27.47 23.86
CA ASP A 913 31.76 -27.34 25.23
C ASP A 913 30.93 -26.31 26.00
N GLY A 914 30.60 -25.18 25.38
CA GLY A 914 29.72 -24.16 25.93
C GLY A 914 28.32 -24.68 26.24
N GLN A 915 27.72 -25.45 25.34
CA GLN A 915 26.41 -26.06 25.57
C GLN A 915 26.46 -27.15 26.65
N ARG A 916 27.50 -27.99 26.68
CA ARG A 916 27.71 -29.01 27.73
C ARG A 916 27.88 -28.36 29.10
N TRP A 917 28.68 -27.31 29.18
CA TRP A 917 28.83 -26.51 30.40
C TRP A 917 27.49 -25.90 30.83
N ALA A 918 26.75 -25.26 29.93
CA ALA A 918 25.45 -24.66 30.24
C ALA A 918 24.42 -25.70 30.74
N CYS A 919 24.33 -26.86 30.09
CA CYS A 919 23.48 -27.95 30.54
C CYS A 919 23.90 -28.47 31.93
N SER A 920 25.20 -28.61 32.19
CA SER A 920 25.72 -29.06 33.48
C SER A 920 25.35 -28.11 34.62
N VAL A 921 25.43 -26.79 34.39
CA VAL A 921 25.05 -25.74 35.34
C VAL A 921 23.56 -25.81 35.67
N CYS A 922 22.71 -26.07 34.68
CA CYS A 922 21.27 -26.20 34.88
C CYS A 922 20.86 -27.56 35.50
N SER A 923 21.66 -28.61 35.31
CA SER A 923 21.31 -29.98 35.75
C SER A 923 21.82 -30.36 37.14
N VAL A 924 22.73 -29.59 37.75
CA VAL A 924 23.53 -29.99 38.94
C VAL A 924 22.73 -30.81 39.97
N GLU A 925 22.94 -32.12 39.95
CA GLU A 925 23.01 -32.93 41.16
C GLU A 925 24.35 -32.55 41.83
N LYS A 926 24.29 -32.23 43.13
CA LYS A 926 25.44 -31.70 43.90
C LYS A 926 26.74 -32.48 43.60
N GLY A 927 27.77 -31.84 43.03
CA GLY A 927 29.16 -32.29 43.21
C GLY A 927 30.12 -32.35 42.02
N GLN A 928 29.77 -31.94 40.79
CA GLN A 928 30.76 -31.86 39.69
C GLN A 928 31.00 -30.40 39.27
N GLU A 929 32.16 -29.85 39.66
CA GLU A 929 32.69 -28.59 39.12
C GLU A 929 33.26 -28.84 37.72
N MET A 930 32.52 -28.42 36.68
CA MET A 930 33.05 -28.38 35.32
C MET A 930 33.78 -27.04 35.10
N GLN A 931 35.04 -27.08 34.63
CA GLN A 931 35.78 -25.86 34.31
C GLN A 931 35.10 -25.05 33.19
N MET A 932 35.05 -23.73 33.34
CA MET A 932 34.43 -22.83 32.37
C MET A 932 35.18 -22.87 31.03
N PRO A 933 34.49 -23.03 29.88
CA PRO A 933 35.13 -23.05 28.57
C PRO A 933 35.81 -21.72 28.21
N SER A 934 36.81 -21.78 27.32
CA SER A 934 37.49 -20.58 26.79
C SER A 934 36.64 -19.72 25.83
N ALA A 935 35.45 -20.19 25.46
CA ALA A 935 34.49 -19.53 24.55
C ALA A 935 34.12 -18.08 24.95
N ALA A 936 33.59 -17.31 23.99
CA ALA A 936 33.20 -15.92 24.22
C ALA A 936 32.03 -15.81 25.23
N ALA A 937 31.98 -14.73 26.02
CA ALA A 937 30.96 -14.54 27.05
C ALA A 937 29.52 -14.60 26.49
N LEU A 938 29.29 -14.03 25.31
CA LEU A 938 27.99 -14.05 24.62
C LEU A 938 27.57 -15.47 24.20
N GLN A 939 28.50 -16.32 23.73
CA GLN A 939 28.22 -17.70 23.35
C GLN A 939 27.79 -18.54 24.57
N LEU A 940 28.51 -18.38 25.68
CA LEU A 940 28.20 -19.04 26.96
C LEU A 940 26.85 -18.58 27.51
N ALA A 941 26.53 -17.29 27.41
CA ALA A 941 25.24 -16.73 27.81
C ALA A 941 24.08 -17.29 26.97
N ALA A 942 24.25 -17.39 25.64
CA ALA A 942 23.25 -17.97 24.75
C ALA A 942 23.03 -19.48 25.02
N GLY A 943 24.09 -20.23 25.30
CA GLY A 943 23.99 -21.63 25.71
C GLY A 943 23.21 -21.81 27.03
N LEU A 944 23.47 -20.97 28.03
CA LEU A 944 22.73 -20.93 29.30
C LEU A 944 21.27 -20.55 29.09
N HIS A 945 21.00 -19.54 28.26
CA HIS A 945 19.65 -19.11 27.92
C HIS A 945 18.83 -20.27 27.31
N ARG A 946 19.41 -21.02 26.37
CA ARG A 946 18.77 -22.19 25.78
C ARG A 946 18.62 -23.37 26.76
N ALA A 947 19.67 -23.68 27.52
CA ALA A 947 19.64 -24.76 28.51
C ALA A 947 18.57 -24.52 29.58
N ARG A 948 18.35 -23.25 29.95
CA ARG A 948 17.28 -22.83 30.85
C ARG A 948 15.90 -23.11 30.27
N GLN A 949 15.63 -22.67 29.04
CA GLN A 949 14.36 -22.93 28.36
C GLN A 949 14.07 -24.44 28.21
N ALA A 950 15.10 -25.28 28.04
CA ALA A 950 14.95 -26.73 28.02
C ALA A 950 14.75 -27.34 29.42
N GLY A 951 15.35 -26.75 30.46
CA GLY A 951 15.27 -27.18 31.86
C GLY A 951 13.97 -26.82 32.57
N GLU A 952 13.15 -25.91 32.04
CA GLU A 952 11.82 -25.55 32.57
C GLU A 952 10.85 -26.74 32.67
N VAL A 953 11.08 -27.82 31.91
CA VAL A 953 10.34 -29.10 32.02
C VAL A 953 10.60 -29.82 33.36
N THR A 954 11.65 -29.44 34.11
CA THR A 954 12.12 -30.14 35.32
C THR A 954 11.87 -29.41 36.65
N GLY A 955 11.28 -28.20 36.63
CA GLY A 955 10.72 -27.54 37.82
C GLY A 955 11.71 -26.98 38.87
N ARG A 956 13.01 -26.83 38.56
CA ARG A 956 14.00 -26.25 39.50
C ARG A 956 14.15 -24.73 39.36
N SER A 957 14.41 -24.04 40.48
CA SER A 957 14.67 -22.58 40.48
C SER A 957 16.07 -22.26 39.93
N VAL A 958 16.11 -21.40 38.92
CA VAL A 958 17.32 -21.04 38.16
C VAL A 958 18.28 -20.21 39.02
N GLY A 959 17.74 -19.37 39.91
CA GLY A 959 18.52 -18.55 40.84
C GLY A 959 19.47 -19.34 41.77
N ALA A 960 19.12 -20.57 42.16
CA ALA A 960 20.00 -21.40 43.00
C ALA A 960 21.23 -21.92 42.22
N ALA A 961 21.05 -22.24 40.94
CA ALA A 961 22.15 -22.63 40.06
C ALA A 961 23.07 -21.45 39.75
N LEU A 962 22.51 -20.27 39.49
CA LEU A 962 23.27 -19.06 39.18
C LEU A 962 24.06 -18.51 40.38
N THR A 963 23.51 -18.61 41.60
CA THR A 963 24.23 -18.21 42.82
C THR A 963 25.38 -19.16 43.18
N SER A 964 25.29 -20.44 42.78
CA SER A 964 26.38 -21.41 42.97
C SER A 964 27.64 -21.09 42.15
N LEU A 965 27.51 -20.32 41.05
CA LEU A 965 28.61 -19.95 40.17
C LEU A 965 29.53 -18.86 40.75
N GLN A 966 29.16 -18.21 41.86
CA GLN A 966 29.94 -17.16 42.53
C GLN A 966 30.48 -16.08 41.56
N PRO A 967 29.59 -15.25 40.98
CA PRO A 967 29.95 -14.28 39.92
C PRO A 967 30.99 -13.23 40.32
N GLU A 968 31.13 -12.96 41.62
CA GLU A 968 32.11 -12.01 42.17
C GLU A 968 33.56 -12.46 41.96
N LYS A 969 33.80 -13.74 41.65
CA LYS A 969 35.15 -14.30 41.49
C LYS A 969 35.73 -14.15 40.07
N SER A 970 34.93 -13.83 39.05
CA SER A 970 35.46 -13.66 37.69
C SER A 970 34.70 -12.65 36.84
N ALA A 971 35.43 -11.66 36.30
CA ALA A 971 34.87 -10.63 35.42
C ALA A 971 34.19 -11.21 34.16
N LYS A 972 34.70 -12.35 33.64
CA LYS A 972 34.11 -13.04 32.49
C LYS A 972 32.74 -13.63 32.81
N LEU A 973 32.54 -14.21 34.00
CA LEU A 973 31.25 -14.75 34.42
C LEU A 973 30.22 -13.62 34.65
N GLN A 974 30.66 -12.48 35.19
CA GLN A 974 29.83 -11.29 35.28
C GLN A 974 29.34 -10.83 33.90
N GLN A 975 30.22 -10.78 32.89
CA GLN A 975 29.84 -10.47 31.50
C GLN A 975 28.83 -11.48 30.94
N VAL A 976 29.00 -12.79 31.21
CA VAL A 976 28.05 -13.84 30.80
C VAL A 976 26.66 -13.58 31.38
N LEU A 977 26.57 -13.23 32.67
CA LEU A 977 25.30 -12.93 33.32
C LEU A 977 24.63 -11.66 32.80
N VAL A 978 25.40 -10.62 32.45
CA VAL A 978 24.86 -9.40 31.82
C VAL A 978 24.31 -9.69 30.43
N PHE A 979 25.02 -10.47 29.60
CA PHE A 979 24.49 -10.92 28.30
C PHE A 979 23.26 -11.83 28.45
N LEU A 980 23.22 -12.68 29.49
CA LEU A 980 22.05 -13.51 29.79
C LEU A 980 20.84 -12.65 30.18
N LEU A 981 21.03 -11.61 31.00
CA LEU A 981 19.98 -10.64 31.33
C LEU A 981 19.45 -9.96 30.07
N PHE A 982 20.33 -9.54 29.17
CA PHE A 982 19.92 -8.95 27.89
C PHE A 982 19.02 -9.88 27.07
N LEU A 983 19.39 -11.16 26.92
CA LEU A 983 18.58 -12.14 26.20
C LEU A 983 17.20 -12.35 26.87
N CYS A 984 17.15 -12.42 28.20
CA CYS A 984 15.89 -12.56 28.96
C CYS A 984 15.00 -11.30 28.87
N VAL A 985 15.58 -10.10 28.87
CA VAL A 985 14.84 -8.84 28.70
C VAL A 985 14.22 -8.77 27.30
N ARG A 986 14.87 -9.32 26.27
CA ARG A 986 14.28 -9.43 24.93
C ARG A 986 13.07 -10.38 24.91
N ASP A 987 13.17 -11.53 25.56
CA ASP A 987 12.02 -12.45 25.71
C ASP A 987 10.87 -11.77 26.46
N TYR A 988 11.19 -11.01 27.51
CA TYR A 988 10.22 -10.22 28.25
C TYR A 988 9.55 -9.14 27.39
N LEU A 989 10.32 -8.41 26.58
CA LEU A 989 9.77 -7.43 25.64
C LEU A 989 8.89 -8.10 24.59
N CYS A 990 9.27 -9.28 24.07
CA CYS A 990 8.44 -10.05 23.15
C CYS A 990 7.11 -10.48 23.80
N ALA A 991 7.15 -10.97 25.04
CA ALA A 991 5.97 -11.35 25.82
C ALA A 991 5.08 -10.14 26.18
N LEU A 992 5.68 -8.96 26.38
CA LEU A 992 4.96 -7.72 26.55
C LEU A 992 4.25 -7.30 25.25
N THR A 993 4.87 -7.45 24.09
CA THR A 993 4.26 -7.06 22.80
C THR A 993 3.20 -8.04 22.28
N TYR A 994 3.32 -9.33 22.57
CA TYR A 994 2.40 -10.37 22.06
C TYR A 994 1.76 -11.09 23.26
N ALA A 995 0.56 -10.62 23.62
CA ALA A 995 -0.14 -10.97 24.85
C ALA A 995 -0.35 -12.49 25.04
N GLN A 996 0.59 -13.13 25.74
CA GLN A 996 0.42 -14.42 26.41
C GLN A 996 0.78 -14.26 27.88
N GLU A 997 -0.23 -14.05 28.73
CA GLU A 997 -0.08 -13.72 30.16
C GLU A 997 0.83 -14.70 30.92
N GLU A 998 0.78 -16.00 30.58
CA GLU A 998 1.63 -17.02 31.21
C GLU A 998 3.12 -16.84 30.91
N ASN A 999 3.47 -16.40 29.70
CA ASN A 999 4.85 -16.21 29.28
C ASN A 999 5.43 -14.91 29.85
N LEU A 1000 4.60 -13.89 30.03
CA LEU A 1000 4.99 -12.62 30.64
C LEU A 1000 5.42 -12.81 32.10
N LYS A 1001 4.65 -13.57 32.88
CA LYS A 1001 4.98 -13.86 34.30
C LYS A 1001 6.28 -14.65 34.43
N LYS A 1002 6.49 -15.67 33.59
CA LYS A 1002 7.71 -16.48 33.57
C LYS A 1002 8.95 -15.66 33.19
N ALA A 1003 8.85 -14.86 32.13
CA ALA A 1003 9.95 -14.00 31.69
C ALA A 1003 10.30 -12.95 32.76
N LYS A 1004 9.29 -12.40 33.45
CA LYS A 1004 9.46 -11.49 34.58
C LYS A 1004 10.23 -12.15 35.73
N ASP A 1005 9.80 -13.33 36.18
CA ASP A 1005 10.41 -14.02 37.32
C ASP A 1005 11.92 -14.28 37.06
N VAL A 1006 12.26 -14.69 35.84
CA VAL A 1006 13.66 -14.92 35.43
C VAL A 1006 14.48 -13.64 35.43
N CYS A 1007 13.94 -12.54 34.91
CA CYS A 1007 14.61 -11.24 34.96
C CYS A 1007 14.83 -10.78 36.41
N THR A 1008 13.87 -11.04 37.31
CA THR A 1008 14.01 -10.69 38.73
C THR A 1008 15.11 -11.51 39.42
N GLU A 1009 15.20 -12.82 39.15
CA GLU A 1009 16.26 -13.69 39.68
C GLU A 1009 17.64 -13.23 39.21
N LEU A 1010 17.79 -12.87 37.94
CA LEU A 1010 19.06 -12.37 37.40
C LEU A 1010 19.48 -11.03 38.02
N LEU A 1011 18.52 -10.12 38.23
CA LEU A 1011 18.79 -8.85 38.91
C LEU A 1011 19.23 -9.04 40.36
N THR A 1012 18.72 -10.06 41.09
CA THR A 1012 19.22 -10.35 42.45
C THR A 1012 20.69 -10.75 42.48
N VAL A 1013 21.14 -11.45 41.43
CA VAL A 1013 22.53 -11.91 41.30
C VAL A 1013 23.45 -10.76 40.83
N LEU A 1014 22.94 -9.88 39.96
CA LEU A 1014 23.68 -8.75 39.39
C LEU A 1014 23.64 -7.47 40.25
N GLN A 1015 22.99 -7.49 41.42
CA GLN A 1015 22.78 -6.32 42.29
C GLN A 1015 24.06 -5.57 42.69
N ASN A 1016 25.23 -6.22 42.66
CA ASN A 1016 26.52 -5.64 43.06
C ASN A 1016 27.30 -5.04 41.85
N SER A 1017 26.80 -5.19 40.63
CA SER A 1017 27.43 -4.71 39.40
C SER A 1017 26.64 -3.54 38.80
N SER A 1018 27.32 -2.56 38.21
CA SER A 1018 26.69 -1.50 37.41
C SER A 1018 26.58 -1.85 35.92
N ASP A 1019 27.19 -2.96 35.47
CA ASP A 1019 27.30 -3.30 34.05
C ASP A 1019 25.96 -3.64 33.41
N TRP A 1020 25.00 -4.15 34.19
CA TRP A 1020 23.67 -4.52 33.68
C TRP A 1020 22.87 -3.32 33.16
N LEU A 1021 23.16 -2.10 33.66
CA LEU A 1021 22.55 -0.87 33.18
C LEU A 1021 22.98 -0.51 31.76
N LEU A 1022 24.14 -1.01 31.31
CA LEU A 1022 24.66 -0.76 29.95
C LEU A 1022 23.83 -1.45 28.88
N VAL A 1023 23.01 -2.45 29.22
CA VAL A 1023 22.06 -3.10 28.31
C VAL A 1023 21.01 -2.13 27.77
N PHE A 1024 20.67 -1.11 28.55
CA PHE A 1024 19.65 -0.10 28.22
C PHE A 1024 20.24 1.20 27.66
N LYS A 1025 21.56 1.29 27.53
CA LYS A 1025 22.25 2.45 26.95
C LYS A 1025 22.81 2.10 25.58
N THR A 1026 22.55 2.94 24.59
CA THR A 1026 23.20 2.87 23.27
C THR A 1026 24.59 3.49 23.37
N ASN A 1027 25.61 2.68 23.70
CA ASN A 1027 26.99 3.16 23.70
C ASN A 1027 27.91 2.25 22.87
N GLU A 1028 28.37 2.76 21.73
CA GLU A 1028 29.18 2.04 20.73
C GLU A 1028 30.56 1.61 21.25
N GLN A 1029 31.08 2.27 22.29
CA GLN A 1029 32.41 2.02 22.85
C GLN A 1029 32.40 1.05 24.04
N SER A 1030 31.25 0.48 24.39
CA SER A 1030 31.12 -0.43 25.53
C SER A 1030 31.56 -1.87 25.18
N PRO A 1031 32.00 -2.69 26.16
CA PRO A 1031 32.25 -4.12 25.97
C PRO A 1031 30.97 -4.91 25.59
N TYR A 1032 29.81 -4.25 25.65
CA TYR A 1032 28.49 -4.77 25.31
C TYR A 1032 28.00 -4.27 23.94
N ARG A 1033 28.88 -3.82 23.04
CA ARG A 1033 28.54 -3.45 21.64
C ARG A 1033 27.67 -4.50 20.92
N ALA A 1034 27.82 -5.77 21.29
CA ALA A 1034 27.00 -6.86 20.77
C ALA A 1034 25.48 -6.68 21.02
N VAL A 1035 25.09 -6.01 22.11
CA VAL A 1035 23.69 -5.69 22.46
C VAL A 1035 23.05 -4.82 21.38
N THR A 1036 23.73 -3.73 20.98
CA THR A 1036 23.24 -2.79 19.97
C THR A 1036 23.11 -3.44 18.60
N LEU A 1037 24.08 -4.28 18.21
CA LEU A 1037 24.06 -4.97 16.91
C LEU A 1037 22.96 -6.05 16.82
N MET A 1038 22.45 -6.56 17.94
CA MET A 1038 21.40 -7.58 17.97
C MET A 1038 19.96 -7.02 17.98
N GLN A 1039 19.81 -5.72 18.18
CA GLN A 1039 18.51 -5.05 18.23
C GLN A 1039 18.17 -4.42 16.88
N SER A 1040 16.92 -4.56 16.42
CA SER A 1040 16.37 -3.71 15.38
C SER A 1040 16.09 -2.31 15.93
N ASP A 1041 16.02 -1.31 15.06
CA ASP A 1041 15.84 0.09 15.48
C ASP A 1041 14.50 0.28 16.22
N GLU A 1042 13.45 -0.40 15.79
CA GLU A 1042 12.13 -0.45 16.46
C GLU A 1042 12.22 -1.06 17.87
N ARG A 1043 12.98 -2.14 18.05
CA ARG A 1043 13.11 -2.80 19.35
C ARG A 1043 14.02 -2.05 20.30
N ALA A 1044 15.09 -1.44 19.78
CA ALA A 1044 15.93 -0.56 20.56
C ALA A 1044 15.12 0.62 21.12
N ARG A 1045 14.17 1.16 20.34
CA ARG A 1045 13.20 2.16 20.81
C ARG A 1045 12.29 1.64 21.93
N LEU A 1046 11.90 0.36 21.92
CA LEU A 1046 11.03 -0.22 22.96
C LEU A 1046 11.76 -0.71 24.24
N MET A 1047 13.10 -0.77 24.26
CA MET A 1047 13.86 -1.19 25.45
C MET A 1047 13.61 -0.33 26.71
N PRO A 1048 13.49 1.01 26.62
CA PRO A 1048 13.14 1.86 27.76
C PRO A 1048 11.80 1.49 28.39
N TRP A 1049 10.83 1.07 27.57
CA TRP A 1049 9.52 0.61 28.06
C TRP A 1049 9.63 -0.69 28.86
N ALA A 1050 10.39 -1.68 28.35
CA ALA A 1050 10.67 -2.90 29.09
C ALA A 1050 11.40 -2.64 30.41
N PHE A 1051 12.31 -1.65 30.45
CA PHE A 1051 12.99 -1.23 31.67
C PHE A 1051 12.02 -0.67 32.72
N CYS A 1052 11.16 0.29 32.36
CA CYS A 1052 10.18 0.87 33.27
C CYS A 1052 9.20 -0.18 33.80
N SER A 1053 8.71 -1.07 32.92
CA SER A 1053 7.81 -2.16 33.30
C SER A 1053 8.50 -3.16 34.25
N LEU A 1054 9.76 -3.51 34.01
CA LEU A 1054 10.51 -4.43 34.86
C LEU A 1054 10.75 -3.83 36.26
N LEU A 1055 11.05 -2.52 36.36
CA LEU A 1055 11.32 -1.83 37.63
C LEU A 1055 10.10 -1.78 38.55
N LEU A 1056 8.93 -1.39 38.03
CA LEU A 1056 7.70 -1.28 38.81
C LEU A 1056 7.22 -2.61 39.38
N ASN A 1057 7.71 -3.69 38.79
CA ASN A 1057 7.32 -5.06 39.09
C ASN A 1057 8.26 -5.77 40.09
N GLN A 1058 9.26 -5.08 40.65
CA GLN A 1058 10.23 -5.64 41.61
C GLN A 1058 9.78 -5.49 43.07
N SER A 1059 10.35 -6.33 43.96
CA SER A 1059 10.13 -6.18 45.41
C SER A 1059 10.85 -4.96 45.99
N VAL A 1060 10.27 -4.34 47.02
CA VAL A 1060 10.80 -3.13 47.68
C VAL A 1060 12.25 -3.32 48.18
N ARG A 1061 12.59 -4.52 48.66
CA ARG A 1061 13.95 -4.87 49.14
C ARG A 1061 14.99 -4.91 48.02
N LEU A 1062 14.59 -5.34 46.82
CA LEU A 1062 15.44 -5.36 45.63
C LEU A 1062 15.66 -3.94 45.10
N LEU A 1063 14.58 -3.15 45.02
CA LEU A 1063 14.61 -1.76 44.57
C LEU A 1063 15.54 -0.89 45.42
N GLN A 1064 15.49 -1.03 46.76
CA GLN A 1064 16.40 -0.31 47.66
C GLN A 1064 17.88 -0.59 47.37
N LYS A 1065 18.23 -1.82 47.00
CA LYS A 1065 19.60 -2.20 46.65
C LYS A 1065 20.00 -1.71 45.25
N LEU A 1066 19.07 -1.76 44.28
CA LEU A 1066 19.30 -1.29 42.92
C LEU A 1066 19.52 0.23 42.86
N VAL A 1067 18.82 0.99 43.70
CA VAL A 1067 19.01 2.45 43.83
C VAL A 1067 20.42 2.81 44.28
N CYS A 1068 21.07 1.96 45.09
CA CYS A 1068 22.46 2.17 45.51
C CYS A 1068 23.50 1.87 44.40
N CYS A 1069 23.09 1.35 43.24
CA CYS A 1069 24.01 1.05 42.14
C CYS A 1069 24.49 2.33 41.45
N PRO A 1070 25.80 2.47 41.14
CA PRO A 1070 26.32 3.66 40.50
C PRO A 1070 25.77 3.78 39.07
N GLY A 1071 25.24 4.97 38.73
CA GLY A 1071 24.66 5.26 37.41
C GLY A 1071 23.20 4.80 37.21
N PHE A 1072 22.55 4.22 38.24
CA PHE A 1072 21.15 3.80 38.19
C PHE A 1072 20.22 4.98 37.90
N LEU A 1073 20.32 6.05 38.70
CA LEU A 1073 19.45 7.23 38.61
C LEU A 1073 19.49 7.87 37.21
N HIS A 1074 20.67 8.04 36.63
CA HIS A 1074 20.84 8.55 35.27
C HIS A 1074 20.15 7.67 34.23
N THR A 1075 20.31 6.35 34.33
CA THR A 1075 19.74 5.40 33.35
C THR A 1075 18.23 5.36 33.46
N ALA A 1076 17.71 5.40 34.68
CA ALA A 1076 16.28 5.34 34.94
C ALA A 1076 15.52 6.58 34.45
N ILE A 1077 16.09 7.78 34.66
CA ILE A 1077 15.52 9.04 34.12
C ILE A 1077 15.57 9.04 32.59
N ALA A 1078 16.71 8.66 31.99
CA ALA A 1078 16.82 8.59 30.53
C ALA A 1078 15.81 7.59 29.91
N CYS A 1079 15.65 6.40 30.50
CA CYS A 1079 14.67 5.42 30.02
C CYS A 1079 13.23 5.91 30.19
N TYR A 1080 12.91 6.61 31.28
CA TYR A 1080 11.58 7.20 31.49
C TYR A 1080 11.26 8.26 30.43
N VAL A 1081 12.20 9.17 30.14
CA VAL A 1081 12.01 10.21 29.11
C VAL A 1081 11.84 9.59 27.72
N CYS A 1082 12.67 8.61 27.36
CA CYS A 1082 12.52 7.90 26.08
C CYS A 1082 11.19 7.15 25.99
N ALA A 1083 10.75 6.50 27.08
CA ALA A 1083 9.44 5.85 27.11
C ALA A 1083 8.31 6.88 26.94
N LEU A 1084 8.36 8.02 27.63
CA LEU A 1084 7.39 9.10 27.51
C LEU A 1084 7.30 9.64 26.08
N GLN A 1085 8.43 9.80 25.38
CA GLN A 1085 8.47 10.22 23.97
C GLN A 1085 7.77 9.22 23.04
N LEU A 1086 7.89 7.91 23.28
CA LEU A 1086 7.20 6.89 22.49
C LEU A 1086 5.67 7.01 22.63
N PHE A 1087 5.19 7.26 23.84
CA PHE A 1087 3.75 7.43 24.11
C PHE A 1087 3.22 8.76 23.57
N LEU A 1088 4.00 9.85 23.63
CA LEU A 1088 3.62 11.15 23.05
C LEU A 1088 3.65 11.15 21.51
N GLY A 1089 4.49 10.32 20.90
CA GLY A 1089 4.62 10.18 19.45
C GLY A 1089 3.55 9.30 18.79
N GLY A 1090 2.73 8.58 19.56
CA GLY A 1090 1.71 7.66 19.02
C GLY A 1090 2.24 6.32 18.51
N ASP A 1091 3.53 6.03 18.69
CA ASP A 1091 4.20 4.81 18.21
C ASP A 1091 4.14 3.63 19.22
N ALA A 1092 3.37 3.77 20.30
CA ALA A 1092 3.21 2.71 21.31
C ALA A 1092 2.16 1.66 20.86
N PRO A 1093 2.35 0.36 21.14
CA PRO A 1093 1.37 -0.67 20.81
C PRO A 1093 0.02 -0.38 21.50
N GLU A 1094 -0.99 -0.02 20.71
CA GLU A 1094 -2.27 0.56 21.15
C GLU A 1094 -3.15 -0.40 22.01
N GLU A 1095 -2.80 -1.68 22.10
CA GLU A 1095 -3.66 -2.70 22.72
C GLU A 1095 -3.52 -2.86 24.26
N GLN A 1096 -2.73 -2.05 24.95
CA GLN A 1096 -2.49 -2.24 26.39
C GLN A 1096 -3.05 -1.14 27.29
N LEU A 1097 -4.15 -1.50 27.95
CA LEU A 1097 -4.97 -0.74 28.90
C LEU A 1097 -4.21 -0.20 30.14
N GLU A 1098 -2.92 -0.49 30.32
CA GLU A 1098 -2.11 -0.13 31.51
C GLU A 1098 -0.96 0.86 31.22
N SER A 1099 -0.78 1.29 29.98
CA SER A 1099 0.36 2.10 29.52
C SER A 1099 0.53 3.48 30.18
N PRO A 1100 -0.51 4.34 30.34
CA PRO A 1100 -0.37 5.63 31.01
C PRO A 1100 -0.23 5.50 32.53
N GLU A 1101 -0.83 4.47 33.13
CA GLU A 1101 -0.71 4.21 34.57
C GLU A 1101 0.73 3.83 34.93
N MET A 1102 1.37 2.98 34.13
CA MET A 1102 2.77 2.56 34.32
C MET A 1102 3.77 3.73 34.27
N LEU A 1103 3.60 4.69 33.34
CA LEU A 1103 4.43 5.91 33.32
C LEU A 1103 4.21 6.76 34.58
N SER A 1104 2.96 6.92 35.02
CA SER A 1104 2.65 7.71 36.23
C SER A 1104 3.24 7.10 37.51
N HIS A 1105 3.26 5.78 37.62
CA HIS A 1105 3.87 5.07 38.75
C HIS A 1105 5.41 5.16 38.69
N THR A 1106 5.99 5.08 37.49
CA THR A 1106 7.44 5.26 37.30
C THR A 1106 7.88 6.66 37.70
N LYS A 1107 7.11 7.69 37.32
CA LYS A 1107 7.35 9.08 37.73
C LYS A 1107 7.37 9.25 39.25
N LYS A 1108 6.35 8.73 39.94
CA LYS A 1108 6.27 8.77 41.42
C LYS A 1108 7.46 8.07 42.08
N PHE A 1109 7.88 6.93 41.54
CA PHE A 1109 9.05 6.20 42.02
C PHE A 1109 10.33 7.03 41.85
N LEU A 1110 10.55 7.64 40.67
CA LEU A 1110 11.75 8.46 40.39
C LEU A 1110 11.83 9.69 41.30
N LEU A 1111 10.72 10.41 41.51
CA LEU A 1111 10.69 11.56 42.43
C LEU A 1111 11.05 11.14 43.87
N GLY A 1112 10.57 9.97 44.32
CA GLY A 1112 10.97 9.39 45.61
C GLY A 1112 12.46 9.10 45.70
N VAL A 1113 13.05 8.51 44.66
CA VAL A 1113 14.48 8.19 44.61
C VAL A 1113 15.35 9.45 44.58
N ILE A 1114 14.97 10.47 43.82
CA ILE A 1114 15.72 11.75 43.74
C ILE A 1114 15.77 12.42 45.12
N SER A 1115 14.67 12.42 45.87
CA SER A 1115 14.63 12.99 47.22
C SER A 1115 15.49 12.25 48.27
N GLN A 1116 15.82 10.99 48.01
CA GLN A 1116 16.61 10.13 48.92
C GLN A 1116 18.08 10.00 48.48
N ALA A 1117 18.45 10.47 47.30
CA ALA A 1117 19.79 10.36 46.76
C ALA A 1117 20.75 11.39 47.39
N SER A 1118 21.98 10.99 47.68
CA SER A 1118 23.01 11.95 48.13
C SER A 1118 23.50 12.80 46.95
N PRO A 1119 23.84 14.09 47.17
CA PRO A 1119 24.29 15.00 46.10
C PRO A 1119 25.61 14.60 45.41
N SER A 1120 26.27 13.54 45.88
CA SER A 1120 27.49 12.94 45.30
C SER A 1120 27.25 11.87 44.23
N VAL A 1121 26.00 11.46 43.98
CA VAL A 1121 25.68 10.30 43.10
C VAL A 1121 25.75 10.63 41.60
N LEU A 1122 25.57 11.90 41.22
CA LEU A 1122 25.63 12.37 39.83
C LEU A 1122 26.62 13.53 39.70
N SER A 1123 27.37 13.57 38.60
CA SER A 1123 28.20 14.73 38.28
C SER A 1123 27.34 15.94 37.88
N SER A 1124 27.82 17.16 38.14
CA SER A 1124 27.11 18.40 37.79
C SER A 1124 26.76 18.49 36.28
N ASN A 1125 27.60 17.94 35.41
CA ASN A 1125 27.35 17.85 33.97
C ASN A 1125 26.22 16.86 33.62
N GLN A 1126 26.16 15.71 34.30
CA GLN A 1126 25.09 14.73 34.09
C GLN A 1126 23.73 15.23 34.59
N LEU A 1127 23.72 15.96 35.72
CA LEU A 1127 22.52 16.59 36.25
C LEU A 1127 21.97 17.64 35.27
N ARG A 1128 22.81 18.53 34.72
CA ARG A 1128 22.39 19.52 33.70
C ARG A 1128 21.89 18.87 32.41
N GLN A 1129 22.50 17.77 31.97
CA GLN A 1129 22.03 17.02 30.80
C GLN A 1129 20.63 16.43 31.02
N LEU A 1130 20.40 15.79 32.18
CA LEU A 1130 19.10 15.22 32.52
C LEU A 1130 18.02 16.30 32.73
N GLU A 1131 18.39 17.41 33.35
CA GLU A 1131 17.50 18.59 33.50
C GLU A 1131 17.07 19.11 32.12
N SER A 1132 18.00 19.30 31.18
CA SER A 1132 17.68 19.76 29.83
C SER A 1132 16.77 18.79 29.05
N LEU A 1133 16.94 17.48 29.25
CA LEU A 1133 16.10 16.44 28.63
C LEU A 1133 14.69 16.41 29.22
N CYS A 1134 14.52 16.79 30.49
CA CYS A 1134 13.23 16.80 31.18
C CYS A 1134 12.49 18.14 31.09
N ALA A 1135 13.18 19.24 30.80
CA ALA A 1135 12.61 20.60 30.82
C ALA A 1135 11.37 20.76 29.94
N ASP A 1136 11.39 20.16 28.73
CA ASP A 1136 10.29 20.25 27.76
C ASP A 1136 9.23 19.14 27.93
N LEU A 1137 9.59 18.01 28.56
CA LEU A 1137 8.79 16.77 28.56
C LEU A 1137 8.15 16.44 29.92
N ASP A 1138 8.82 16.73 31.04
CA ASP A 1138 8.29 16.54 32.40
C ASP A 1138 8.88 17.61 33.37
N PRO A 1139 8.22 18.78 33.49
CA PRO A 1139 8.76 19.93 34.23
C PRO A 1139 8.85 19.67 35.75
N GLU A 1140 8.05 18.75 36.29
CA GLU A 1140 8.10 18.38 37.72
C GLU A 1140 9.39 17.60 38.05
N LEU A 1141 9.84 16.74 37.13
CA LEU A 1141 11.09 15.99 37.30
C LEU A 1141 12.30 16.92 37.10
N ALA A 1142 12.23 17.86 36.16
CA ALA A 1142 13.26 18.89 35.97
C ALA A 1142 13.43 19.77 37.22
N ALA A 1143 12.33 20.19 37.85
CA ALA A 1143 12.37 20.95 39.10
C ALA A 1143 12.96 20.17 40.28
N ALA A 1144 12.69 18.86 40.38
CA ALA A 1144 13.31 18.03 41.41
C ALA A 1144 14.83 17.88 41.23
N LEU A 1145 15.31 17.86 39.97
CA LEU A 1145 16.74 17.79 39.65
C LEU A 1145 17.45 19.14 39.88
N SER A 1146 16.80 20.27 39.62
CA SER A 1146 17.38 21.60 39.87
C SER A 1146 17.57 21.90 41.36
N VAL A 1147 16.66 21.42 42.22
CA VAL A 1147 16.81 21.49 43.70
C VAL A 1147 18.06 20.75 44.19
N THR A 1148 18.48 19.68 43.50
CA THR A 1148 19.71 18.95 43.82
C THR A 1148 20.99 19.60 43.27
N LEU A 1149 20.88 20.47 42.26
CA LEU A 1149 21.99 21.25 41.69
C LEU A 1149 22.34 22.49 42.54
N ASP A 1150 21.33 23.15 43.13
CA ASP A 1150 21.47 24.35 43.97
C ASP A 1150 20.79 24.19 45.34
N PRO A 1151 21.40 23.47 46.31
CA PRO A 1151 20.84 23.29 47.65
C PRO A 1151 20.77 24.58 48.49
N HIS A 1152 21.36 25.68 48.01
CA HIS A 1152 21.38 26.97 48.71
C HIS A 1152 20.22 27.92 48.35
N SER A 1153 19.27 27.50 47.51
CA SER A 1153 18.13 28.34 47.12
C SER A 1153 16.96 28.37 48.13
N LEU A 1154 17.06 27.61 49.22
CA LEU A 1154 16.04 27.59 50.29
C LEU A 1154 16.66 27.95 51.65
N SER A 1155 16.85 29.25 51.87
CA SER A 1155 16.73 29.85 53.21
C SER A 1155 15.36 30.54 53.30
N PRO A 1156 14.39 30.03 54.09
CA PRO A 1156 13.17 30.75 54.37
C PRO A 1156 13.39 31.60 55.62
N GLU A 1157 13.40 32.92 55.50
CA GLU A 1157 12.92 33.83 56.54
C GLU A 1157 12.96 35.29 56.06
N MET A 1158 11.80 35.95 56.21
CA MET A 1158 11.64 37.38 56.49
C MET A 1158 12.03 38.38 55.39
N ASP A 1159 11.04 38.95 54.70
CA ASP A 1159 10.56 40.30 55.10
C ASP A 1159 9.36 40.79 54.26
N PHE A 1160 8.51 41.50 54.97
CA PHE A 1160 7.29 42.20 54.54
C PHE A 1160 7.48 43.11 53.32
N LEU A 1161 6.59 42.98 52.32
CA LEU A 1161 5.70 44.04 51.79
C LEU A 1161 4.79 43.51 50.69
#